data_AF-A0A5M3X9B6-F1
#
_entry.id   AF-A0A5M3X9B6-F1
#
_cell.length_a   1.000
_cell.length_b   1.000
_cell.length_c   1.000
_cell.angle_alpha   90.00
_cell.angle_beta   90.00
_cell.angle_gamma   90.00
#
_symmetry.space_group_name_H-M   'P 1'
#
loop_
_entity.id
_entity.type
_entity.pdbx_description
1 polymer ?
#
loop_
_entity_poly.entity_id
_entity_poly.type
_entity_poly.pdbx_seq_one_letter_code
_entity_poly.pdbx_strand_id
1 'polypeptide(L)'
;MPRNKIVALLTALVLAGLGQPMATAAGPPGALSVLADGDVDEDGIPDEVELNGIKHADGSLAMDLPKLGASPCRKTILVEIDYMADSTHDHRPDLFSGPTGLPHPDLGVNDTRFEDNGHNHIAVGNVDGDAAGKQEIVLADASEGGRIHVYDATTHTTAPGLGVADSTFEDDGRNQMAVGDVNGDGRDEIVIANADTGRIDVLDAVSHAPAPGLGVGDTRFDDDEHNQIAVGNVDGDAAGKQEIVLADASEGGRIHVYDATTHTTAPGLGVRDTTFDDDDHNQLAVGDVNGDGRDDVLIANDSTGRIDVLDATTHANVPDTGIPDTTFDNDDHNQIATGDLDGDGQDEVLVANDSGGRIDVFDATTGKPNPRMGITDTRFNNSGHNQLAAGNVDGDSHHTAEALIADASEGGQIQVFDAKRPAGPIEEVAAAFANAPVPAVASCPYAGADAEPGVQLIVDVSGTIPEQPVFDPSDFTGVKADPANFDPARDPYVHYNLWVHDYGFGGTSSESSGLSTFTGDKQDFMVSLGAFAGGNGTLIEQAGTFMHELGHSLGLHHGGDEPGVNYKPNYLSVMNYSFQLTGLTGTTGKYRTGVDYSGEELSELDALHLSEQTGVEPDTALFTRWRDAARDKRTGAADQPIDWNGDGSPDDADVPVAVNGGVCVRPGPDGVLDSTMDPMDQPVNNLIISGGDLVCDSSASGDDVQVMPVGEGRFLRGFDDWSHLKLDADPAPVSSPPAELTAAEAETIQQSHDQALAPDRNVQLQRQLAGYREPVLGVAMDDTSLYATHYYETAAEPHTSDQPGSLVVLDRATLRPKARVPVGYRPRSVAVNTAGDRIYVLNGSRPGHPNVNELTVIDRRTLSVITTISIATAQTATDVVVNPRTNRVYVSNNLGLLHVIDGAANTELPPINMGVGPLGMAVDESTNTIYVAMSRPSASPPVTALGSVTDDGVTRTIHPQVPLGPVGTQPTDVAVDPFNNRLYTANLGGGPVHPSVTVLELSTREIIKQVNLSGPARAIAVSPHAHQAYVAGEGRVDVVGQQSLSVVRTIPANNPFSVVTGIGDDRRLYVGDVRNGGLGRLAYSSGSRK
;
A
#
# COMPACT_ATOMS: atom_id res chain seq x y z
N MET A 1 71.39 -16.13 1.85
CA MET A 1 71.88 -15.63 0.53
C MET A 1 70.69 -15.48 -0.42
N PRO A 2 70.75 -14.64 -1.47
CA PRO A 2 69.54 -14.02 -2.06
C PRO A 2 69.29 -14.32 -3.54
N ARG A 3 68.09 -13.96 -4.04
CA ARG A 3 67.80 -13.21 -5.30
C ARG A 3 66.29 -12.89 -5.37
N ASN A 4 65.83 -11.62 -5.51
CA ASN A 4 65.87 -10.65 -6.63
C ASN A 4 64.78 -10.95 -7.71
N LYS A 5 64.02 -10.00 -8.27
CA LYS A 5 64.07 -8.49 -8.35
C LYS A 5 62.65 -7.86 -8.08
N ILE A 6 62.32 -6.55 -8.05
CA ILE A 6 62.94 -5.22 -8.37
C ILE A 6 62.88 -4.81 -9.89
N VAL A 7 62.36 -3.66 -10.35
CA VAL A 7 61.61 -2.48 -9.78
C VAL A 7 61.16 -1.53 -10.94
N ALA A 8 60.25 -0.55 -10.69
CA ALA A 8 60.28 0.90 -11.11
C ALA A 8 58.86 1.51 -11.36
N LEU A 9 58.56 2.84 -11.25
CA LEU A 9 59.40 4.06 -11.18
C LEU A 9 58.77 5.26 -10.39
N LEU A 10 59.65 6.18 -9.93
CA LEU A 10 59.61 7.46 -9.14
C LEU A 10 58.65 8.62 -9.64
N THR A 11 58.34 9.80 -9.02
CA THR A 11 58.52 10.60 -7.73
C THR A 11 57.83 12.01 -7.89
N ALA A 12 57.69 12.99 -6.96
CA ALA A 12 57.53 13.17 -5.48
C ALA A 12 57.63 14.70 -5.06
N LEU A 13 57.31 15.08 -3.79
CA LEU A 13 57.47 16.41 -3.10
C LEU A 13 56.45 17.54 -3.44
N VAL A 14 56.17 18.60 -2.63
CA VAL A 14 56.98 19.57 -1.81
C VAL A 14 56.31 19.98 -0.44
N LEU A 15 56.90 20.92 0.34
CA LEU A 15 56.66 21.27 1.77
C LEU A 15 55.86 22.58 2.10
N ALA A 16 55.01 22.49 3.13
CA ALA A 16 54.88 23.27 4.40
C ALA A 16 54.83 24.84 4.51
N GLY A 17 53.91 25.31 5.39
CA GLY A 17 53.91 26.60 6.12
C GLY A 17 52.89 27.66 5.64
N LEU A 18 52.28 28.55 6.45
CA LEU A 18 52.28 28.83 7.90
C LEU A 18 51.00 29.65 8.25
N GLY A 19 50.39 29.47 9.44
CA GLY A 19 49.39 30.43 9.98
C GLY A 19 48.30 29.83 10.89
N GLN A 20 48.13 30.38 12.08
CA GLN A 20 47.02 30.10 13.03
C GLN A 20 46.63 31.42 13.74
N PRO A 21 45.37 31.59 14.17
CA PRO A 21 44.98 31.13 15.52
C PRO A 21 43.59 30.44 15.61
N MET A 22 43.26 29.92 16.79
CA MET A 22 42.01 29.19 17.11
C MET A 22 41.03 30.02 17.97
N ALA A 23 39.72 29.78 17.80
CA ALA A 23 38.67 29.85 18.85
C ALA A 23 37.37 29.17 18.35
N THR A 24 37.18 27.86 18.56
CA THR A 24 36.26 27.28 19.57
C THR A 24 34.75 27.46 19.33
N ALA A 25 34.11 26.40 18.81
CA ALA A 25 32.75 25.96 19.13
C ALA A 25 32.78 24.41 19.24
N ALA A 26 31.78 23.79 19.88
CA ALA A 26 31.75 22.34 20.12
C ALA A 26 30.70 21.64 19.25
N GLY A 27 31.02 20.43 18.75
CA GLY A 27 30.07 19.54 18.10
C GLY A 27 29.80 18.30 18.97
N PRO A 28 28.55 17.79 19.03
CA PRO A 28 28.21 16.57 19.78
C PRO A 28 28.65 15.30 19.04
N PRO A 29 28.99 14.20 19.74
CA PRO A 29 29.28 12.91 19.13
C PRO A 29 28.00 12.07 18.97
N GLY A 30 27.67 11.67 17.74
CA GLY A 30 26.40 10.97 17.46
C GLY A 30 26.32 10.25 16.11
N ALA A 31 27.42 9.66 15.63
CA ALA A 31 27.36 8.81 14.43
C ALA A 31 26.76 7.44 14.78
N LEU A 32 25.47 7.27 14.50
CA LEU A 32 24.80 5.97 14.45
C LEU A 32 25.38 5.11 13.30
N SER A 33 25.20 3.80 13.38
CA SER A 33 25.58 2.87 12.32
C SER A 33 24.58 2.96 11.17
N VAL A 34 25.03 3.44 10.02
CA VAL A 34 24.26 3.47 8.76
C VAL A 34 23.80 2.04 8.41
N LEU A 35 22.55 1.92 7.96
CA LEU A 35 21.97 0.68 7.45
C LEU A 35 22.61 0.29 6.10
N ALA A 36 22.41 -0.94 5.64
CA ALA A 36 23.35 -1.58 4.71
C ALA A 36 22.97 -1.54 3.22
N ASP A 37 21.71 -1.26 2.87
CA ASP A 37 21.25 -1.21 1.47
C ASP A 37 20.76 0.19 1.02
N GLY A 38 20.17 1.00 1.90
CA GLY A 38 19.83 2.41 1.59
C GLY A 38 18.56 2.55 0.76
N ASP A 39 17.56 1.75 1.10
CA ASP A 39 16.13 1.90 0.88
C ASP A 39 15.55 1.83 2.32
N VAL A 40 14.67 2.76 2.69
CA VAL A 40 14.17 2.96 4.05
C VAL A 40 12.71 2.54 4.23
N ASP A 41 11.90 2.55 3.17
CA ASP A 41 10.48 2.21 3.24
C ASP A 41 10.14 0.84 2.62
N GLU A 42 11.09 0.21 1.92
CA GLU A 42 11.06 -1.12 1.28
C GLU A 42 10.24 -1.19 -0.03
N ASP A 43 10.35 -0.20 -0.92
CA ASP A 43 9.77 -0.18 -2.29
C ASP A 43 10.76 -0.57 -3.42
N GLY A 44 12.04 -0.76 -3.12
CA GLY A 44 13.07 -1.12 -4.10
C GLY A 44 13.68 0.07 -4.86
N ILE A 45 13.21 1.29 -4.63
CA ILE A 45 13.86 2.54 -5.05
C ILE A 45 14.83 2.95 -3.93
N PRO A 46 16.14 3.15 -4.20
CA PRO A 46 17.07 3.56 -3.16
C PRO A 46 16.90 5.03 -2.75
N ASP A 47 17.11 5.35 -1.46
CA ASP A 47 17.07 6.70 -0.88
C ASP A 47 17.85 7.74 -1.73
N GLU A 48 19.01 7.34 -2.27
CA GLU A 48 19.87 8.24 -3.07
C GLU A 48 19.27 8.54 -4.46
N VAL A 49 18.44 7.66 -5.00
CA VAL A 49 17.70 7.84 -6.27
C VAL A 49 16.51 8.75 -6.05
N GLU A 50 15.75 8.57 -4.98
CA GLU A 50 14.60 9.44 -4.65
C GLU A 50 15.07 10.86 -4.33
N LEU A 51 15.96 11.02 -3.33
CA LEU A 51 16.45 12.32 -2.85
C LEU A 51 17.23 13.13 -3.90
N ASN A 52 17.59 12.53 -5.05
CA ASN A 52 18.40 13.21 -6.06
C ASN A 52 17.93 13.01 -7.51
N GLY A 53 16.87 12.25 -7.76
CA GLY A 53 16.36 11.86 -9.08
C GLY A 53 17.20 10.83 -9.86
N ILE A 54 16.54 10.11 -10.78
CA ILE A 54 17.13 9.12 -11.69
C ILE A 54 18.12 9.83 -12.64
N LYS A 55 19.31 9.24 -12.86
CA LYS A 55 20.41 9.87 -13.63
C LYS A 55 21.05 8.94 -14.65
N HIS A 56 21.49 9.53 -15.76
CA HIS A 56 22.33 8.83 -16.72
C HIS A 56 23.78 8.72 -16.24
N ALA A 57 24.56 7.86 -16.90
CA ALA A 57 25.94 7.52 -16.52
C ALA A 57 26.99 8.67 -16.64
N ASP A 58 26.63 9.82 -17.21
CA ASP A 58 27.46 11.04 -17.23
C ASP A 58 27.03 12.10 -16.19
N GLY A 59 25.91 11.88 -15.50
CA GLY A 59 25.41 12.71 -14.41
C GLY A 59 24.35 13.75 -14.79
N SER A 60 23.82 13.76 -16.02
CA SER A 60 22.57 14.47 -16.27
C SER A 60 21.36 13.72 -15.69
N LEU A 61 20.27 14.46 -15.47
CA LEU A 61 19.05 13.97 -14.84
C LEU A 61 18.09 13.41 -15.91
N ALA A 62 17.54 12.23 -15.64
CA ALA A 62 16.57 11.51 -16.46
C ALA A 62 15.14 11.66 -15.93
N MET A 63 14.97 11.75 -14.60
CA MET A 63 13.70 11.99 -13.92
C MET A 63 13.96 12.71 -12.58
N ASP A 64 13.22 13.77 -12.28
CA ASP A 64 13.47 14.65 -11.14
C ASP A 64 12.56 14.30 -9.96
N LEU A 65 12.77 13.11 -9.39
CA LEU A 65 11.90 12.53 -8.36
C LEU A 65 11.57 13.47 -7.17
N PRO A 66 12.50 14.29 -6.62
CA PRO A 66 12.17 15.26 -5.57
C PRO A 66 11.14 16.32 -5.98
N LYS A 67 11.04 16.67 -7.28
CA LYS A 67 10.01 17.58 -7.80
C LYS A 67 8.68 16.90 -8.09
N LEU A 68 8.66 15.57 -8.08
CA LEU A 68 7.47 14.75 -8.29
C LEU A 68 6.90 14.21 -6.97
N GLY A 69 7.38 14.70 -5.83
CA GLY A 69 6.91 14.36 -4.48
C GLY A 69 7.59 13.13 -3.84
N ALA A 70 8.53 12.46 -4.51
CA ALA A 70 9.14 11.22 -4.02
C ALA A 70 9.81 11.41 -2.65
N SER A 71 9.54 10.48 -1.74
CA SER A 71 10.00 10.56 -0.34
C SER A 71 10.51 9.21 0.16
N PRO A 72 11.77 9.12 0.64
CA PRO A 72 12.44 7.88 1.10
C PRO A 72 11.94 7.39 2.47
N CYS A 73 10.65 7.57 2.73
CA CYS A 73 9.91 7.24 3.94
C CYS A 73 8.44 6.95 3.64
N ARG A 74 8.02 6.88 2.36
CA ARG A 74 6.66 6.58 1.90
C ARG A 74 6.73 5.91 0.53
N LYS A 75 6.45 4.60 0.53
CA LYS A 75 6.53 3.71 -0.64
C LYS A 75 6.01 4.34 -1.93
N THR A 76 6.81 4.30 -2.98
CA THR A 76 6.56 4.94 -4.25
C THR A 76 6.47 3.91 -5.39
N ILE A 77 5.55 4.13 -6.33
CA ILE A 77 5.51 3.45 -7.63
C ILE A 77 5.70 4.50 -8.73
N LEU A 78 6.60 4.22 -9.67
CA LEU A 78 6.83 5.06 -10.84
C LEU A 78 6.22 4.42 -12.10
N VAL A 79 5.41 5.19 -12.83
CA VAL A 79 4.88 4.82 -14.15
C VAL A 79 5.21 5.90 -15.17
N GLU A 80 5.60 5.51 -16.38
CA GLU A 80 5.73 6.42 -17.53
C GLU A 80 4.70 6.04 -18.59
N ILE A 81 3.88 7.01 -19.00
CA ILE A 81 2.82 6.84 -20.00
C ILE A 81 3.22 7.51 -21.31
N ASP A 82 3.35 6.70 -22.36
CA ASP A 82 3.30 7.14 -23.75
C ASP A 82 1.93 6.83 -24.37
N TYR A 83 1.53 7.62 -25.37
CA TYR A 83 0.23 7.46 -26.03
C TYR A 83 0.30 7.61 -27.54
N MET A 84 -0.58 6.89 -28.25
CA MET A 84 -0.74 6.99 -29.69
C MET A 84 -1.52 8.23 -30.12
N ALA A 85 -1.06 8.92 -31.16
CA ALA A 85 -1.76 10.08 -31.75
C ALA A 85 -1.57 10.23 -33.26
N ASP A 86 -2.53 10.92 -33.88
CA ASP A 86 -2.52 11.36 -35.27
C ASP A 86 -2.90 12.85 -35.38
N SER A 87 -3.11 13.36 -36.59
CA SER A 87 -3.57 14.73 -36.86
C SER A 87 -5.05 15.02 -36.55
N THR A 88 -5.81 14.02 -36.07
CA THR A 88 -7.27 14.09 -35.88
C THR A 88 -7.81 13.48 -34.58
N HIS A 89 -7.03 12.60 -33.92
CA HIS A 89 -7.33 12.06 -32.59
C HIS A 89 -6.04 11.62 -31.87
N ASP A 90 -6.13 11.48 -30.55
CA ASP A 90 -5.09 10.90 -29.71
C ASP A 90 -5.69 10.11 -28.55
N HIS A 91 -4.91 9.15 -28.06
CA HIS A 91 -5.26 8.26 -26.95
C HIS A 91 -4.50 8.63 -25.68
N ARG A 92 -4.23 9.93 -25.47
CA ARG A 92 -3.70 10.41 -24.20
C ARG A 92 -4.73 10.12 -23.09
N PRO A 93 -4.32 9.85 -21.83
CA PRO A 93 -5.24 9.89 -20.70
C PRO A 93 -6.06 11.19 -20.72
N ASP A 94 -7.38 11.08 -20.71
CA ASP A 94 -8.29 12.23 -20.82
C ASP A 94 -8.17 13.09 -19.54
N LEU A 95 -7.45 14.20 -19.64
CA LEU A 95 -7.50 15.25 -18.63
C LEU A 95 -8.95 15.71 -18.47
N PHE A 96 -9.41 15.82 -17.23
CA PHE A 96 -10.80 16.10 -16.89
C PHE A 96 -11.34 17.35 -17.60
N SER A 97 -12.19 17.14 -18.62
CA SER A 97 -12.72 18.21 -19.46
C SER A 97 -13.99 18.84 -18.87
N GLY A 98 -13.86 19.37 -17.66
CA GLY A 98 -14.88 20.18 -16.98
C GLY A 98 -15.53 19.49 -15.76
N PRO A 99 -15.97 20.29 -14.78
CA PRO A 99 -16.34 19.83 -13.45
C PRO A 99 -17.61 18.98 -13.46
N THR A 100 -17.61 17.92 -12.64
CA THR A 100 -18.80 17.65 -11.85
C THR A 100 -18.88 18.73 -10.79
N GLY A 101 -19.66 19.80 -11.05
CA GLY A 101 -20.01 20.83 -10.07
C GLY A 101 -20.91 20.28 -8.97
N LEU A 102 -20.41 19.29 -8.26
CA LEU A 102 -21.03 18.57 -7.16
C LEU A 102 -20.13 18.79 -5.94
N PRO A 103 -20.64 19.40 -4.85
CA PRO A 103 -19.84 19.71 -3.68
C PRO A 103 -19.22 18.45 -3.06
N HIS A 104 -18.18 18.65 -2.28
CA HIS A 104 -17.62 17.60 -1.44
C HIS A 104 -18.73 17.06 -0.50
N PRO A 105 -19.02 15.76 -0.54
CA PRO A 105 -20.29 15.20 -0.08
C PRO A 105 -20.40 15.19 1.45
N ASP A 106 -19.26 15.30 2.12
CA ASP A 106 -19.06 15.14 3.56
C ASP A 106 -18.23 16.30 4.16
N LEU A 107 -18.19 17.47 3.48
CA LEU A 107 -17.70 18.75 4.07
C LEU A 107 -18.72 19.91 4.00
N GLY A 108 -19.69 19.87 3.07
CA GLY A 108 -20.70 20.93 2.93
C GLY A 108 -21.61 21.12 4.16
N VAL A 109 -21.57 22.30 4.77
CA VAL A 109 -22.32 22.63 5.99
C VAL A 109 -23.74 23.09 5.66
N ASN A 110 -24.73 22.31 6.12
CA ASN A 110 -26.15 22.66 6.03
C ASN A 110 -26.57 23.47 7.26
N ASP A 111 -26.40 24.79 7.26
CA ASP A 111 -26.90 25.65 8.33
C ASP A 111 -28.21 26.36 7.95
N THR A 112 -29.32 25.92 8.53
CA THR A 112 -30.66 26.48 8.26
C THR A 112 -30.92 27.80 9.02
N ARG A 113 -29.89 28.65 9.16
CA ARG A 113 -29.91 29.92 9.93
C ARG A 113 -29.62 31.16 9.10
N PHE A 114 -29.44 31.03 7.78
CA PHE A 114 -29.61 32.14 6.85
C PHE A 114 -31.08 32.61 6.91
N GLU A 115 -31.40 33.51 7.84
CA GLU A 115 -32.76 34.03 8.12
C GLU A 115 -33.02 35.43 7.51
N ASP A 116 -32.03 36.08 6.89
CA ASP A 116 -32.20 37.36 6.18
C ASP A 116 -31.44 37.43 4.83
N ASN A 117 -31.79 38.44 4.03
CA ASN A 117 -31.77 38.43 2.56
C ASN A 117 -30.44 38.91 1.95
N GLY A 118 -29.33 38.20 2.19
CA GLY A 118 -28.13 38.30 1.33
C GLY A 118 -26.98 39.22 1.81
N HIS A 119 -26.73 39.35 3.12
CA HIS A 119 -25.62 40.17 3.65
C HIS A 119 -24.71 39.42 4.63
N ASN A 120 -24.56 38.10 4.44
CA ASN A 120 -23.71 37.23 5.27
C ASN A 120 -22.32 37.14 4.65
N HIS A 121 -21.27 36.95 5.46
CA HIS A 121 -19.88 36.88 4.99
C HIS A 121 -19.24 35.54 5.37
N ILE A 122 -18.40 34.98 4.50
CA ILE A 122 -17.59 33.78 4.75
C ILE A 122 -16.09 34.14 4.78
N ALA A 123 -15.32 33.44 5.59
CA ALA A 123 -13.87 33.44 5.58
C ALA A 123 -13.35 32.07 6.04
N VAL A 124 -12.07 31.80 5.85
CA VAL A 124 -11.40 30.55 6.24
C VAL A 124 -10.08 30.88 6.93
N GLY A 125 -9.72 30.14 7.98
CA GLY A 125 -8.44 30.27 8.68
C GLY A 125 -8.32 29.35 9.90
N ASN A 126 -7.08 29.11 10.38
CA ASN A 126 -6.77 28.31 11.57
C ASN A 126 -7.02 29.13 12.84
N VAL A 127 -8.28 29.28 13.21
CA VAL A 127 -8.72 30.10 14.36
C VAL A 127 -8.72 29.32 15.68
N ASP A 128 -8.75 27.98 15.60
CA ASP A 128 -8.56 27.04 16.70
C ASP A 128 -7.11 26.99 17.22
N GLY A 129 -6.13 27.08 16.31
CA GLY A 129 -4.70 27.00 16.59
C GLY A 129 -4.14 25.58 16.62
N ASP A 130 -4.66 24.74 15.75
CA ASP A 130 -4.25 23.37 15.54
C ASP A 130 -2.83 23.31 14.92
N ALA A 131 -2.13 22.20 15.19
CA ALA A 131 -0.74 22.00 14.76
C ALA A 131 -0.59 21.21 13.44
N ALA A 132 -1.71 20.89 12.77
CA ALA A 132 -1.74 20.41 11.40
C ALA A 132 -1.82 21.59 10.40
N GLY A 133 -2.28 22.76 10.84
CA GLY A 133 -2.47 23.93 9.96
C GLY A 133 -3.83 23.93 9.27
N LYS A 134 -4.75 23.08 9.71
CA LYS A 134 -6.12 23.01 9.19
C LYS A 134 -6.86 24.32 9.52
N GLN A 135 -7.80 24.69 8.66
CA GLN A 135 -8.57 25.93 8.75
C GLN A 135 -10.06 25.65 9.00
N GLU A 136 -10.70 26.49 9.81
CA GLU A 136 -12.15 26.46 10.05
C GLU A 136 -12.89 27.41 9.12
N ILE A 137 -14.17 27.08 8.85
CA ILE A 137 -15.07 27.97 8.13
C ILE A 137 -15.66 28.98 9.11
N VAL A 138 -15.36 30.26 8.92
CA VAL A 138 -15.88 31.37 9.73
C VAL A 138 -17.03 32.04 8.96
N LEU A 139 -18.24 32.00 9.52
CA LEU A 139 -19.42 32.68 8.98
C LEU A 139 -19.86 33.85 9.86
N ALA A 140 -20.08 35.03 9.27
CA ALA A 140 -20.78 36.14 9.91
C ALA A 140 -22.25 36.20 9.45
N ASP A 141 -23.16 36.15 10.40
CA ASP A 141 -24.61 36.31 10.25
C ASP A 141 -25.00 37.77 10.56
N ALA A 142 -25.61 38.44 9.58
CA ALA A 142 -26.04 39.84 9.65
C ALA A 142 -27.44 40.05 10.27
N SER A 143 -28.09 39.00 10.78
CA SER A 143 -29.41 39.08 11.41
C SER A 143 -29.44 39.93 12.69
N GLU A 144 -30.65 40.31 13.15
CA GLU A 144 -30.89 41.17 14.34
C GLU A 144 -30.23 40.59 15.61
N GLY A 145 -29.01 41.05 15.90
CA GLY A 145 -28.21 40.62 17.04
C GLY A 145 -26.85 39.97 16.74
N GLY A 146 -26.36 40.02 15.49
CA GLY A 146 -24.96 39.86 15.04
C GLY A 146 -24.17 38.67 15.59
N ARG A 147 -23.83 37.68 14.75
CA ARG A 147 -23.13 36.47 15.22
C ARG A 147 -22.07 35.98 14.27
N ILE A 148 -21.01 35.40 14.86
CA ILE A 148 -19.96 34.74 14.10
C ILE A 148 -19.89 33.27 14.53
N HIS A 149 -19.87 32.38 13.54
CA HIS A 149 -19.98 30.95 13.70
C HIS A 149 -18.79 30.27 13.04
N VAL A 150 -17.89 29.72 13.87
CA VAL A 150 -16.78 28.89 13.45
C VAL A 150 -17.24 27.44 13.31
N TYR A 151 -17.03 26.85 12.14
CA TYR A 151 -17.40 25.48 11.79
C TYR A 151 -16.17 24.65 11.41
N ASP A 152 -16.06 23.50 12.04
CA ASP A 152 -15.20 22.43 11.55
C ASP A 152 -15.95 21.65 10.47
N ALA A 153 -15.47 21.74 9.23
CA ALA A 153 -16.11 21.12 8.08
C ALA A 153 -16.17 19.59 8.20
N THR A 154 -15.12 18.95 8.74
CA THR A 154 -14.96 17.49 8.85
C THR A 154 -15.91 16.84 9.85
N THR A 155 -16.21 17.50 10.97
CA THR A 155 -17.19 16.99 11.94
C THR A 155 -18.62 17.48 11.68
N HIS A 156 -18.80 18.43 10.76
CA HIS A 156 -20.06 19.16 10.55
C HIS A 156 -20.61 19.80 11.83
N THR A 157 -19.75 20.24 12.76
CA THR A 157 -20.19 20.88 14.02
C THR A 157 -19.67 22.30 14.15
N THR A 158 -20.38 23.13 14.92
CA THR A 158 -19.78 24.37 15.45
C THR A 158 -18.61 23.97 16.35
N ALA A 159 -17.42 24.48 16.02
CA ALA A 159 -16.19 24.01 16.67
C ALA A 159 -16.28 24.26 18.20
N PRO A 160 -15.94 23.28 19.09
CA PRO A 160 -16.50 23.21 20.45
C PRO A 160 -16.08 24.31 21.46
N GLY A 161 -16.61 25.51 21.27
CA GLY A 161 -16.31 26.70 22.08
C GLY A 161 -16.07 27.97 21.27
N LEU A 162 -16.16 27.93 19.93
CA LEU A 162 -15.73 29.00 19.01
C LEU A 162 -16.89 29.79 18.37
N GLY A 163 -18.08 29.82 18.99
CA GLY A 163 -19.21 30.61 18.51
C GLY A 163 -19.30 31.99 19.17
N VAL A 164 -18.96 33.05 18.44
CA VAL A 164 -19.01 34.45 18.91
C VAL A 164 -20.43 35.01 18.78
N ALA A 165 -20.84 35.84 19.73
CA ALA A 165 -22.00 36.73 19.59
C ALA A 165 -21.49 38.16 19.65
N ASP A 166 -21.48 38.86 18.51
CA ASP A 166 -20.99 40.23 18.42
C ASP A 166 -21.99 41.15 17.69
N SER A 167 -22.63 42.01 18.49
CA SER A 167 -23.58 43.03 18.06
C SER A 167 -22.93 44.21 17.30
N THR A 168 -21.67 44.14 16.89
CA THR A 168 -21.05 45.15 16.00
C THR A 168 -21.11 44.80 14.51
N PHE A 169 -21.68 43.65 14.14
CA PHE A 169 -21.94 43.29 12.73
C PHE A 169 -23.35 43.72 12.24
N GLU A 170 -24.14 44.38 13.09
CA GLU A 170 -25.54 44.77 12.83
C GLU A 170 -25.73 45.87 11.74
N ASP A 171 -26.93 45.83 11.11
CA ASP A 171 -27.77 46.97 10.62
C ASP A 171 -27.57 47.62 9.22
N ASP A 172 -26.86 47.01 8.25
CA ASP A 172 -27.15 47.28 6.81
C ASP A 172 -26.54 46.30 5.77
N GLY A 173 -25.43 45.61 6.07
CA GLY A 173 -24.75 44.74 5.11
C GLY A 173 -23.51 45.34 4.41
N ARG A 174 -22.98 46.46 4.91
CA ARG A 174 -21.72 47.09 4.45
C ARG A 174 -20.51 46.73 5.34
N ASN A 175 -20.71 45.92 6.38
CA ASN A 175 -19.64 45.42 7.24
C ASN A 175 -18.92 44.24 6.56
N GLN A 176 -17.59 44.25 6.56
CA GLN A 176 -16.76 43.21 5.92
C GLN A 176 -15.98 42.39 6.96
N MET A 177 -15.61 41.15 6.62
CA MET A 177 -14.88 40.25 7.50
C MET A 177 -13.67 39.60 6.80
N ALA A 178 -12.53 39.55 7.47
CA ALA A 178 -11.38 38.75 7.08
C ALA A 178 -10.85 37.95 8.27
N VAL A 179 -10.00 36.98 8.02
CA VAL A 179 -9.41 36.07 9.03
C VAL A 179 -7.91 35.97 8.78
N GLY A 180 -7.08 35.96 9.83
CA GLY A 180 -5.63 35.80 9.71
C GLY A 180 -4.80 36.19 10.95
N ASP A 181 -3.57 35.68 11.07
CA ASP A 181 -2.64 35.93 12.20
C ASP A 181 -2.04 37.35 12.16
N VAL A 182 -2.87 38.34 12.51
CA VAL A 182 -2.47 39.75 12.59
C VAL A 182 -1.67 40.09 13.85
N ASN A 183 -1.54 39.16 14.81
CA ASN A 183 -0.76 39.37 16.05
C ASN A 183 0.63 38.71 16.03
N GLY A 184 0.81 37.63 15.27
CA GLY A 184 2.03 36.85 15.13
C GLY A 184 2.21 35.77 16.20
N ASP A 185 1.13 35.08 16.60
CA ASP A 185 1.19 33.95 17.55
C ASP A 185 0.75 32.58 17.00
N GLY A 186 0.54 32.47 15.69
CA GLY A 186 0.26 31.22 14.97
C GLY A 186 -1.19 30.76 15.09
N ARG A 187 -2.12 31.70 15.23
CA ARG A 187 -3.57 31.49 15.11
C ARG A 187 -4.19 32.68 14.40
N ASP A 188 -5.26 32.41 13.68
CA ASP A 188 -5.93 33.45 12.94
C ASP A 188 -6.95 34.22 13.81
N GLU A 189 -6.84 35.54 13.81
CA GLU A 189 -7.86 36.43 14.41
C GLU A 189 -8.97 36.72 13.41
N ILE A 190 -10.17 37.00 13.93
CA ILE A 190 -11.30 37.46 13.11
C ILE A 190 -11.25 38.99 13.07
N VAL A 191 -11.10 39.56 11.88
CA VAL A 191 -10.98 41.00 11.62
C VAL A 191 -12.27 41.50 10.99
N ILE A 192 -12.92 42.50 11.62
CA ILE A 192 -14.19 43.08 11.16
C ILE A 192 -13.94 44.55 10.80
N ALA A 193 -14.27 44.93 9.58
CA ALA A 193 -14.42 46.33 9.21
C ALA A 193 -15.89 46.75 9.39
N ASN A 194 -16.16 47.63 10.35
CA ASN A 194 -17.50 48.17 10.58
C ASN A 194 -17.67 49.52 9.87
N ALA A 195 -18.65 49.59 8.96
CA ALA A 195 -18.89 50.74 8.10
C ALA A 195 -19.37 51.97 8.87
N ASP A 196 -20.41 51.78 9.69
CA ASP A 196 -21.08 52.83 10.47
C ASP A 196 -20.18 53.59 11.46
N THR A 197 -19.03 53.01 11.84
CA THR A 197 -18.12 53.60 12.85
C THR A 197 -16.72 53.91 12.35
N GLY A 198 -16.38 53.60 11.09
CA GLY A 198 -15.04 53.84 10.52
C GLY A 198 -13.94 53.15 11.33
N ARG A 199 -14.18 51.87 11.69
CA ARG A 199 -13.34 51.13 12.63
C ARG A 199 -13.08 49.70 12.16
N ILE A 200 -11.84 49.27 12.34
CA ILE A 200 -11.44 47.88 12.24
C ILE A 200 -11.35 47.32 13.67
N ASP A 201 -12.18 46.33 13.98
CA ASP A 201 -12.11 45.55 15.22
C ASP A 201 -11.47 44.19 14.94
N VAL A 202 -10.74 43.67 15.94
CA VAL A 202 -9.98 42.42 15.86
C VAL A 202 -10.36 41.56 17.05
N LEU A 203 -10.79 40.33 16.80
CA LEU A 203 -11.35 39.41 17.80
C LEU A 203 -10.51 38.13 17.88
N ASP A 204 -10.13 37.75 19.10
CA ASP A 204 -9.58 36.43 19.40
C ASP A 204 -10.76 35.42 19.44
N ALA A 205 -10.78 34.48 18.48
CA ALA A 205 -11.89 33.56 18.23
C ALA A 205 -12.13 32.58 19.39
N VAL A 206 -11.10 32.29 20.18
CA VAL A 206 -11.13 31.31 21.28
C VAL A 206 -11.69 31.93 22.58
N SER A 207 -11.39 33.20 22.82
CA SER A 207 -11.69 33.90 24.07
C SER A 207 -12.92 34.81 23.99
N HIS A 208 -13.47 35.05 22.80
CA HIS A 208 -14.68 35.86 22.56
C HIS A 208 -14.54 37.29 23.07
N ALA A 209 -13.35 37.86 22.85
CA ALA A 209 -12.97 39.17 23.35
C ALA A 209 -12.23 39.98 22.28
N PRO A 210 -12.47 41.30 22.18
CA PRO A 210 -11.65 42.18 21.36
C PRO A 210 -10.18 42.11 21.78
N ALA A 211 -9.31 41.76 20.82
CA ALA A 211 -7.88 41.57 21.02
C ALA A 211 -7.27 42.87 21.60
N PRO A 212 -6.76 42.87 22.86
CA PRO A 212 -6.55 44.12 23.62
C PRO A 212 -5.44 45.06 23.11
N GLY A 213 -5.77 45.82 22.07
CA GLY A 213 -4.84 46.71 21.36
C GLY A 213 -4.33 46.13 20.03
N LEU A 214 -5.21 45.52 19.23
CA LEU A 214 -4.99 45.28 17.79
C LEU A 214 -5.97 46.07 16.89
N GLY A 215 -7.16 46.40 17.38
CA GLY A 215 -8.18 47.12 16.60
C GLY A 215 -7.79 48.56 16.21
N VAL A 216 -7.85 48.86 14.92
CA VAL A 216 -7.47 50.16 14.33
C VAL A 216 -8.69 51.10 14.29
N GLY A 217 -8.62 52.21 15.02
CA GLY A 217 -9.69 53.22 15.09
C GLY A 217 -9.39 54.49 14.29
N ASP A 218 -10.44 55.10 13.70
CA ASP A 218 -10.37 56.27 12.80
C ASP A 218 -9.63 55.96 11.48
N THR A 219 -9.97 54.80 10.90
CA THR A 219 -9.81 54.54 9.46
C THR A 219 -10.91 55.28 8.70
N ARG A 220 -10.61 55.84 7.53
CA ARG A 220 -11.62 56.54 6.69
C ARG A 220 -12.37 55.55 5.81
N PHE A 221 -13.05 54.60 6.46
CA PHE A 221 -14.25 54.01 5.89
C PHE A 221 -15.28 55.16 5.89
N ASP A 222 -15.59 55.75 4.73
CA ASP A 222 -16.59 56.83 4.64
C ASP A 222 -18.01 56.22 4.56
N ASP A 223 -19.02 56.95 5.06
CA ASP A 223 -20.31 56.37 5.46
C ASP A 223 -21.33 56.15 4.32
N ASP A 224 -20.88 56.11 3.06
CA ASP A 224 -21.71 56.01 1.84
C ASP A 224 -21.23 54.93 0.80
N GLU A 225 -20.10 54.22 0.99
CA GLU A 225 -19.37 53.53 -0.12
C GLU A 225 -18.97 52.05 0.12
N HIS A 226 -18.79 51.26 -0.97
CA HIS A 226 -18.48 49.81 -0.97
C HIS A 226 -16.98 49.48 -0.72
N ASN A 227 -16.52 49.71 0.51
CA ASN A 227 -15.15 49.39 0.93
C ASN A 227 -14.92 47.86 1.12
N GLN A 228 -13.67 47.42 1.01
CA GLN A 228 -13.28 45.99 1.06
C GLN A 228 -12.09 45.73 2.00
N ILE A 229 -12.01 44.54 2.59
CA ILE A 229 -10.92 44.12 3.51
C ILE A 229 -10.38 42.73 3.14
N ALA A 230 -9.06 42.55 3.32
CA ALA A 230 -8.37 41.27 3.25
C ALA A 230 -7.24 41.22 4.29
N VAL A 231 -6.70 40.03 4.59
CA VAL A 231 -5.58 39.84 5.54
C VAL A 231 -4.56 38.89 4.92
N GLY A 232 -3.28 39.24 4.97
CA GLY A 232 -2.20 38.46 4.36
C GLY A 232 -0.80 39.00 4.66
N ASN A 233 0.25 38.19 4.42
CA ASN A 233 1.67 38.49 4.67
C ASN A 233 2.28 39.39 3.57
N VAL A 234 1.70 40.57 3.38
CA VAL A 234 2.05 41.53 2.31
C VAL A 234 3.41 42.22 2.59
N ASP A 235 3.76 42.46 3.86
CA ASP A 235 5.10 42.91 4.26
C ASP A 235 6.16 41.81 4.00
N GLY A 236 5.74 40.53 3.99
CA GLY A 236 6.54 39.33 3.73
C GLY A 236 7.58 39.11 4.82
N ASP A 237 7.15 39.22 6.07
CA ASP A 237 7.95 39.13 7.28
C ASP A 237 8.33 37.66 7.57
N ALA A 238 9.48 37.46 8.24
CA ALA A 238 10.01 36.12 8.52
C ALA A 238 9.46 35.50 9.82
N ALA A 239 8.41 36.07 10.40
CA ALA A 239 7.55 35.44 11.39
C ALA A 239 6.24 34.91 10.78
N GLY A 240 5.89 35.31 9.54
CA GLY A 240 4.64 34.93 8.87
C GLY A 240 3.44 35.75 9.33
N LYS A 241 3.68 36.85 10.04
CA LYS A 241 2.61 37.71 10.59
C LYS A 241 1.92 38.45 9.45
N GLN A 242 0.59 38.49 9.47
CA GLN A 242 -0.20 39.10 8.40
C GLN A 242 -0.56 40.57 8.69
N GLU A 243 -0.76 41.35 7.63
CA GLU A 243 -1.26 42.72 7.64
C GLU A 243 -2.72 42.79 7.20
N ILE A 244 -3.43 43.81 7.70
CA ILE A 244 -4.79 44.12 7.30
C ILE A 244 -4.74 45.03 6.07
N VAL A 245 -5.23 44.55 4.94
CA VAL A 245 -5.36 45.30 3.68
C VAL A 245 -6.77 45.85 3.56
N LEU A 246 -6.89 47.17 3.39
CA LEU A 246 -8.15 47.88 3.22
C LEU A 246 -8.16 48.57 1.84
N ALA A 247 -9.22 48.38 1.06
CA ALA A 247 -9.51 49.20 -0.13
C ALA A 247 -10.57 50.26 0.20
N ASP A 248 -10.15 51.53 0.09
CA ASP A 248 -10.91 52.77 0.27
C ASP A 248 -11.61 53.12 -1.06
N ALA A 249 -12.95 53.16 -1.05
CA ALA A 249 -13.82 53.33 -2.22
C ALA A 249 -14.01 54.78 -2.71
N SER A 250 -13.45 55.77 -2.01
CA SER A 250 -13.74 57.19 -2.24
C SER A 250 -13.06 57.81 -3.47
N GLU A 251 -13.72 58.76 -4.16
CA GLU A 251 -13.34 59.43 -5.43
C GLU A 251 -11.80 59.44 -5.71
N GLY A 252 -11.32 58.43 -6.44
CA GLY A 252 -9.90 58.13 -6.61
C GLY A 252 -9.29 57.32 -5.45
N GLY A 253 -9.80 56.09 -5.29
CA GLY A 253 -9.63 55.19 -4.14
C GLY A 253 -8.21 54.70 -3.85
N ARG A 254 -8.03 53.93 -2.77
CA ARG A 254 -6.68 53.53 -2.29
C ARG A 254 -6.63 52.21 -1.56
N ILE A 255 -5.52 51.49 -1.77
CA ILE A 255 -5.11 50.40 -0.89
C ILE A 255 -4.35 50.97 0.31
N HIS A 256 -4.72 50.51 1.49
CA HIS A 256 -4.14 50.85 2.78
C HIS A 256 -3.76 49.56 3.53
N VAL A 257 -2.46 49.26 3.60
CA VAL A 257 -1.93 48.12 4.36
C VAL A 257 -1.57 48.56 5.79
N TYR A 258 -2.16 47.91 6.80
CA TYR A 258 -2.02 48.23 8.23
C TYR A 258 -1.43 47.05 9.02
N ASP A 259 -0.39 47.34 9.81
CA ASP A 259 0.04 46.45 10.89
C ASP A 259 -0.80 46.74 12.15
N ALA A 260 -1.63 45.78 12.53
CA ALA A 260 -2.50 45.83 13.72
C ALA A 260 -1.71 46.06 15.02
N THR A 261 -0.52 45.48 15.15
CA THR A 261 0.27 45.54 16.38
C THR A 261 0.87 46.94 16.64
N THR A 262 1.35 47.63 15.60
CA THR A 262 1.86 49.01 15.74
C THR A 262 0.79 50.08 15.50
N HIS A 263 -0.35 49.72 14.91
CA HIS A 263 -1.37 50.65 14.39
C HIS A 263 -0.76 51.65 13.39
N THR A 264 0.17 51.19 12.54
CA THR A 264 0.78 52.03 11.50
C THR A 264 0.56 51.45 10.11
N THR A 265 0.39 52.34 9.12
CA THR A 265 0.42 51.95 7.71
C THR A 265 1.84 51.53 7.33
N ALA A 266 2.00 50.36 6.72
CA ALA A 266 3.30 49.81 6.36
C ALA A 266 4.13 50.82 5.51
N PRO A 267 5.39 51.16 5.86
CA PRO A 267 6.16 52.24 5.20
C PRO A 267 6.67 52.00 3.76
N GLY A 268 5.79 51.60 2.85
CA GLY A 268 6.05 51.47 1.40
C GLY A 268 4.79 51.11 0.62
N LEU A 269 4.04 50.14 1.14
CA LEU A 269 2.85 49.46 0.58
C LEU A 269 1.58 50.32 0.44
N GLY A 270 1.64 51.63 0.65
CA GLY A 270 0.49 52.53 0.45
C GLY A 270 0.24 52.82 -1.03
N VAL A 271 -0.21 51.82 -1.79
CA VAL A 271 -0.39 51.92 -3.24
C VAL A 271 -1.56 52.84 -3.58
N ARG A 272 -1.27 53.84 -4.42
CA ARG A 272 -2.30 54.60 -5.13
C ARG A 272 -2.69 53.82 -6.37
N ASP A 273 -3.73 53.00 -6.25
CA ASP A 273 -4.54 52.72 -7.41
C ASP A 273 -5.35 53.98 -7.81
N THR A 274 -5.89 54.00 -9.03
CA THR A 274 -6.79 55.05 -9.53
C THR A 274 -7.97 54.50 -10.35
N THR A 275 -8.33 53.24 -10.12
CA THR A 275 -9.40 52.51 -10.83
C THR A 275 -10.44 51.89 -9.89
N PHE A 276 -10.14 51.74 -8.60
CA PHE A 276 -11.14 51.62 -7.54
C PHE A 276 -11.92 52.97 -7.44
N ASP A 277 -13.10 53.00 -8.05
CA ASP A 277 -14.00 54.16 -8.22
C ASP A 277 -15.43 53.82 -7.73
N ASP A 278 -16.28 54.83 -7.55
CA ASP A 278 -17.43 54.81 -6.62
C ASP A 278 -18.70 54.07 -7.08
N ASP A 279 -18.89 53.79 -8.38
CA ASP A 279 -20.12 53.20 -8.95
C ASP A 279 -20.08 51.64 -9.10
N ASP A 280 -18.94 50.96 -8.92
CA ASP A 280 -18.62 49.69 -9.63
C ASP A 280 -18.33 48.42 -8.76
N HIS A 281 -18.88 48.25 -7.55
CA HIS A 281 -18.87 46.99 -6.74
C HIS A 281 -17.54 46.18 -6.66
N ASN A 282 -16.39 46.84 -6.72
CA ASN A 282 -15.06 46.22 -6.80
C ASN A 282 -14.76 45.25 -5.62
N GLN A 283 -13.95 44.21 -5.86
CA GLN A 283 -13.55 43.20 -4.86
C GLN A 283 -12.04 43.20 -4.59
N LEU A 284 -11.63 42.65 -3.44
CA LEU A 284 -10.25 42.60 -2.96
C LEU A 284 -9.91 41.19 -2.46
N ALA A 285 -8.73 40.68 -2.82
CA ALA A 285 -8.14 39.47 -2.22
C ALA A 285 -6.62 39.62 -2.09
N VAL A 286 -5.98 38.70 -1.35
CA VAL A 286 -4.52 38.63 -1.19
C VAL A 286 -4.02 37.19 -1.18
N GLY A 287 -2.84 36.94 -1.72
CA GLY A 287 -2.23 35.61 -1.79
C GLY A 287 -0.93 35.60 -2.61
N ASP A 288 -0.08 34.58 -2.47
CA ASP A 288 1.19 34.45 -3.19
C ASP A 288 0.97 33.92 -4.61
N VAL A 289 0.31 34.74 -5.43
CA VAL A 289 -0.04 34.40 -6.82
C VAL A 289 1.15 34.50 -7.79
N ASN A 290 2.38 34.71 -7.28
CA ASN A 290 3.61 34.84 -8.08
C ASN A 290 4.78 33.94 -7.63
N GLY A 291 4.70 33.35 -6.42
CA GLY A 291 5.68 32.39 -5.88
C GLY A 291 6.95 33.03 -5.29
N ASP A 292 6.89 34.24 -4.73
CA ASP A 292 8.03 34.88 -4.04
C ASP A 292 8.01 34.76 -2.50
N GLY A 293 6.98 34.10 -1.95
CA GLY A 293 6.76 33.83 -0.53
C GLY A 293 6.03 34.96 0.20
N ARG A 294 5.18 35.71 -0.51
CA ARG A 294 4.56 36.97 -0.04
C ARG A 294 3.21 37.19 -0.70
N ASP A 295 2.27 37.73 0.05
CA ASP A 295 0.91 37.88 -0.43
C ASP A 295 0.79 39.15 -1.28
N ASP A 296 0.54 38.99 -2.57
CA ASP A 296 0.22 40.08 -3.49
C ASP A 296 -1.18 40.63 -3.23
N VAL A 297 -1.47 41.84 -3.70
CA VAL A 297 -2.82 42.44 -3.59
C VAL A 297 -3.55 42.37 -4.93
N LEU A 298 -4.73 41.75 -4.94
CA LEU A 298 -5.56 41.57 -6.12
C LEU A 298 -6.81 42.45 -6.03
N ILE A 299 -7.01 43.30 -7.04
CA ILE A 299 -8.24 44.08 -7.21
C ILE A 299 -9.01 43.49 -8.40
N ALA A 300 -10.25 43.05 -8.17
CA ALA A 300 -11.19 42.80 -9.26
C ALA A 300 -12.04 44.05 -9.53
N ASN A 301 -12.01 44.50 -10.79
CA ASN A 301 -12.64 45.73 -11.24
C ASN A 301 -13.74 45.47 -12.27
N ASP A 302 -14.99 45.68 -11.85
CA ASP A 302 -16.19 45.32 -12.63
C ASP A 302 -16.32 46.17 -13.90
N SER A 303 -16.10 47.49 -13.81
CA SER A 303 -16.25 48.40 -14.96
C SER A 303 -15.21 48.23 -16.07
N THR A 304 -14.11 47.52 -15.82
CA THR A 304 -13.15 47.12 -16.86
C THR A 304 -13.19 45.63 -17.20
N GLY A 305 -13.87 44.80 -16.41
CA GLY A 305 -13.88 43.35 -16.55
C GLY A 305 -12.48 42.75 -16.40
N ARG A 306 -11.77 43.10 -15.31
CA ARG A 306 -10.36 42.73 -15.15
C ARG A 306 -9.95 42.58 -13.69
N ILE A 307 -9.04 41.63 -13.45
CA ILE A 307 -8.29 41.55 -12.20
C ILE A 307 -6.90 42.14 -12.41
N ASP A 308 -6.57 43.19 -11.66
CA ASP A 308 -5.23 43.78 -11.63
C ASP A 308 -4.49 43.30 -10.37
N VAL A 309 -3.33 42.67 -10.58
CA VAL A 309 -2.45 42.14 -9.53
C VAL A 309 -1.35 43.17 -9.24
N LEU A 310 -1.21 43.56 -7.97
CA LEU A 310 -0.24 44.55 -7.50
C LEU A 310 0.82 43.86 -6.65
N ASP A 311 2.03 43.77 -7.19
CA ASP A 311 3.15 43.08 -6.57
C ASP A 311 3.58 43.81 -5.29
N ALA A 312 3.52 43.09 -4.17
CA ALA A 312 3.79 43.64 -2.84
C ALA A 312 5.24 44.10 -2.67
N THR A 313 6.18 43.37 -3.27
CA THR A 313 7.63 43.62 -3.23
C THR A 313 8.06 44.85 -4.05
N THR A 314 7.43 45.15 -5.19
CA THR A 314 7.81 46.25 -6.09
C THR A 314 6.85 47.43 -6.12
N HIS A 315 5.64 47.28 -5.56
CA HIS A 315 4.57 48.29 -5.53
C HIS A 315 4.15 48.75 -6.95
N ALA A 316 4.10 47.81 -7.90
CA ALA A 316 3.72 48.04 -9.28
C ALA A 316 2.77 46.94 -9.78
N ASN A 317 1.85 47.28 -10.68
CA ASN A 317 1.03 46.28 -11.37
C ASN A 317 1.96 45.30 -12.09
N VAL A 318 1.74 43.99 -11.90
CA VAL A 318 2.57 42.95 -12.53
C VAL A 318 2.39 43.04 -14.06
N PRO A 319 3.46 43.22 -14.86
CA PRO A 319 3.32 43.42 -16.30
C PRO A 319 2.78 42.19 -17.03
N ASP A 320 1.78 42.41 -17.89
CA ASP A 320 1.13 41.42 -18.76
C ASP A 320 0.35 40.25 -18.08
N THR A 321 0.22 40.19 -16.74
CA THR A 321 -0.63 39.17 -16.07
C THR A 321 -2.12 39.51 -16.12
N GLY A 322 -2.49 40.75 -15.78
CA GLY A 322 -3.82 41.09 -15.26
C GLY A 322 -4.98 40.53 -16.09
N ILE A 323 -5.75 39.67 -15.43
CA ILE A 323 -6.47 38.54 -15.99
C ILE A 323 -7.64 39.05 -16.85
N PRO A 324 -7.69 38.69 -18.16
CA PRO A 324 -8.72 39.18 -19.07
C PRO A 324 -9.97 38.30 -18.99
N ASP A 325 -10.74 38.45 -17.91
CA ASP A 325 -12.02 37.77 -17.79
C ASP A 325 -13.12 38.47 -18.59
N THR A 326 -13.64 37.79 -19.60
CA THR A 326 -14.76 38.29 -20.42
C THR A 326 -16.14 38.01 -19.83
N THR A 327 -16.20 37.52 -18.58
CA THR A 327 -17.45 37.14 -17.89
C THR A 327 -17.87 38.07 -16.77
N PHE A 328 -16.97 38.88 -16.19
CA PHE A 328 -17.37 40.07 -15.39
C PHE A 328 -18.30 40.96 -16.23
N ASP A 329 -19.59 40.88 -15.96
CA ASP A 329 -20.64 41.68 -16.58
C ASP A 329 -21.17 42.75 -15.62
N ASN A 330 -21.31 43.97 -16.18
CA ASN A 330 -21.41 45.26 -15.49
C ASN A 330 -22.69 45.52 -14.65
N ASP A 331 -23.37 44.47 -14.21
CA ASP A 331 -24.71 44.51 -13.60
C ASP A 331 -24.90 43.48 -12.44
N ASP A 332 -23.94 42.58 -12.15
CA ASP A 332 -24.10 41.45 -11.19
C ASP A 332 -22.93 41.33 -10.17
N HIS A 333 -23.19 40.83 -8.94
CA HIS A 333 -22.25 40.89 -7.79
C HIS A 333 -21.14 39.82 -7.81
N ASN A 334 -20.20 39.95 -8.74
CA ASN A 334 -19.04 39.04 -8.86
C ASN A 334 -18.18 38.98 -7.58
N GLN A 335 -17.54 37.83 -7.31
CA GLN A 335 -16.70 37.57 -6.12
C GLN A 335 -15.34 36.99 -6.51
N ILE A 336 -14.27 37.30 -5.74
CA ILE A 336 -12.96 36.66 -5.90
C ILE A 336 -12.40 36.09 -4.59
N ALA A 337 -11.54 35.08 -4.70
CA ALA A 337 -10.73 34.55 -3.62
C ALA A 337 -9.38 34.05 -4.16
N THR A 338 -8.46 33.71 -3.27
CA THR A 338 -7.11 33.21 -3.56
C THR A 338 -6.78 32.00 -2.68
N GLY A 339 -6.03 31.04 -3.23
CA GLY A 339 -5.56 29.86 -2.51
C GLY A 339 -4.91 28.83 -3.43
N ASP A 340 -3.84 28.17 -2.97
CA ASP A 340 -3.16 27.04 -3.63
C ASP A 340 -4.11 25.85 -3.83
N LEU A 341 -4.70 25.73 -5.03
CA LEU A 341 -5.74 24.74 -5.33
C LEU A 341 -5.18 23.44 -5.93
N ASP A 342 -4.03 23.50 -6.63
CA ASP A 342 -3.38 22.30 -7.20
C ASP A 342 -2.16 21.75 -6.44
N GLY A 343 -1.61 22.49 -5.48
CA GLY A 343 -0.62 22.04 -4.50
C GLY A 343 0.84 22.32 -4.90
N ASP A 344 1.07 23.34 -5.72
CA ASP A 344 2.40 23.72 -6.21
C ASP A 344 3.09 24.78 -5.32
N GLY A 345 2.35 25.40 -4.40
CA GLY A 345 2.83 26.43 -3.47
C GLY A 345 2.68 27.87 -3.95
N GLN A 346 1.92 28.11 -5.03
CA GLN A 346 1.42 29.42 -5.47
C GLN A 346 -0.10 29.47 -5.27
N ASP A 347 -0.66 30.66 -5.03
CA ASP A 347 -2.12 30.81 -4.94
C ASP A 347 -2.79 30.98 -6.32
N GLU A 348 -3.79 30.16 -6.61
CA GLU A 348 -4.71 30.39 -7.74
C GLU A 348 -5.69 31.53 -7.46
N VAL A 349 -6.20 32.16 -8.52
CA VAL A 349 -7.25 33.18 -8.43
C VAL A 349 -8.60 32.58 -8.80
N LEU A 350 -9.51 32.52 -7.82
CA LEU A 350 -10.90 32.07 -8.01
C LEU A 350 -11.78 33.28 -8.34
N VAL A 351 -12.68 33.13 -9.32
CA VAL A 351 -13.65 34.16 -9.73
C VAL A 351 -15.03 33.54 -9.84
N ALA A 352 -15.99 33.96 -9.01
CA ALA A 352 -17.37 33.48 -9.08
C ALA A 352 -18.30 34.50 -9.74
N ASN A 353 -19.08 34.03 -10.72
CA ASN A 353 -19.94 34.84 -11.57
C ASN A 353 -21.43 34.53 -11.37
N ASP A 354 -22.18 35.54 -10.90
CA ASP A 354 -23.59 35.44 -10.49
C ASP A 354 -24.54 35.17 -11.67
N SER A 355 -24.23 35.72 -12.86
CA SER A 355 -25.10 35.62 -14.05
C SER A 355 -25.01 34.24 -14.75
N GLY A 356 -23.82 33.62 -14.70
CA GLY A 356 -23.51 32.32 -15.33
C GLY A 356 -23.65 31.10 -14.42
N GLY A 357 -23.54 31.27 -13.09
CA GLY A 357 -23.54 30.16 -12.14
C GLY A 357 -22.28 29.28 -12.22
N ARG A 358 -21.12 29.94 -12.35
CA ARG A 358 -19.81 29.33 -12.60
C ARG A 358 -18.76 30.02 -11.75
N ILE A 359 -17.78 29.25 -11.27
CA ILE A 359 -16.50 29.79 -10.81
C ILE A 359 -15.46 29.46 -11.87
N ASP A 360 -14.72 30.44 -12.34
CA ASP A 360 -13.51 30.20 -13.11
C ASP A 360 -12.28 30.41 -12.23
N VAL A 361 -11.40 29.42 -12.24
CA VAL A 361 -10.11 29.42 -11.52
C VAL A 361 -9.04 29.78 -12.53
N PHE A 362 -8.13 30.68 -12.17
CA PHE A 362 -7.10 31.21 -13.05
C PHE A 362 -5.71 31.01 -12.47
N ASP A 363 -4.82 30.47 -13.29
CA ASP A 363 -3.37 30.51 -13.05
C ASP A 363 -2.90 31.94 -13.33
N ALA A 364 -2.44 32.62 -12.28
CA ALA A 364 -2.06 34.03 -12.30
C ALA A 364 -0.76 34.28 -13.09
N THR A 365 0.18 33.35 -13.03
CA THR A 365 1.47 33.41 -13.74
C THR A 365 1.29 33.37 -15.26
N THR A 366 0.32 32.62 -15.79
CA THR A 366 0.01 32.61 -17.23
C THR A 366 -1.22 33.39 -17.66
N GLY A 367 -1.99 33.95 -16.70
CA GLY A 367 -3.13 34.84 -16.93
C GLY A 367 -4.29 34.16 -17.67
N LYS A 368 -4.51 32.87 -17.42
CA LYS A 368 -5.51 32.04 -18.13
C LYS A 368 -6.43 31.31 -17.17
N PRO A 369 -7.71 31.12 -17.53
CA PRO A 369 -8.56 30.21 -16.79
C PRO A 369 -7.98 28.80 -16.91
N ASN A 370 -7.73 28.14 -15.78
CA ASN A 370 -7.34 26.74 -15.70
C ASN A 370 -8.59 25.89 -15.97
N PRO A 371 -8.72 25.27 -17.16
CA PRO A 371 -9.96 24.60 -17.56
C PRO A 371 -10.19 23.28 -16.82
N ARG A 372 -9.24 22.85 -15.98
CA ARG A 372 -9.35 21.67 -15.11
C ARG A 372 -10.03 22.00 -13.77
N MET A 373 -9.91 23.23 -13.28
CA MET A 373 -10.32 23.64 -11.92
C MET A 373 -11.54 24.56 -11.85
N GLY A 374 -11.99 25.16 -12.97
CA GLY A 374 -13.25 25.91 -12.99
C GLY A 374 -14.45 25.05 -12.54
N ILE A 375 -15.31 25.59 -11.68
CA ILE A 375 -16.45 24.93 -11.02
C ILE A 375 -17.76 25.40 -11.67
N THR A 376 -18.82 24.59 -11.71
CA THR A 376 -20.11 25.01 -12.32
C THR A 376 -21.31 24.49 -11.53
N ASP A 377 -21.86 25.29 -10.61
CA ASP A 377 -23.07 24.95 -9.85
C ASP A 377 -24.29 25.78 -10.29
N THR A 378 -25.24 25.07 -10.91
CA THR A 378 -26.53 25.59 -11.35
C THR A 378 -27.46 26.15 -10.25
N ARG A 379 -27.06 26.16 -8.96
CA ARG A 379 -27.78 26.84 -7.86
C ARG A 379 -27.37 28.30 -7.64
N PHE A 380 -26.16 28.68 -8.05
CA PHE A 380 -25.57 30.01 -7.82
C PHE A 380 -26.34 31.17 -8.54
N ASN A 381 -27.35 30.85 -9.35
CA ASN A 381 -27.95 31.71 -10.37
C ASN A 381 -29.32 32.34 -10.01
N ASN A 382 -29.67 32.48 -8.72
CA ASN A 382 -31.05 32.87 -8.33
C ASN A 382 -31.21 33.77 -7.07
N SER A 383 -30.13 34.23 -6.42
CA SER A 383 -30.21 35.02 -5.17
C SER A 383 -29.49 36.37 -5.24
N GLY A 384 -28.38 36.49 -5.97
CA GLY A 384 -27.75 37.77 -6.28
C GLY A 384 -26.81 38.34 -5.22
N HIS A 385 -26.40 37.54 -4.23
CA HIS A 385 -25.45 37.90 -3.16
C HIS A 385 -24.71 36.64 -2.66
N ASN A 386 -24.07 35.90 -3.57
CA ASN A 386 -23.27 34.75 -3.18
C ASN A 386 -21.95 35.18 -2.51
N GLN A 387 -21.29 34.25 -1.84
CA GLN A 387 -20.00 34.47 -1.18
C GLN A 387 -19.00 33.37 -1.53
N LEU A 388 -17.71 33.73 -1.58
CA LEU A 388 -16.59 32.88 -1.96
C LEU A 388 -15.44 33.02 -0.96
N ALA A 389 -14.83 31.90 -0.58
CA ALA A 389 -13.53 31.84 0.07
C ALA A 389 -12.76 30.62 -0.46
N ALA A 390 -11.46 30.53 -0.14
CA ALA A 390 -10.67 29.32 -0.34
C ALA A 390 -9.81 29.05 0.90
N GLY A 391 -9.44 27.79 1.12
CA GLY A 391 -8.55 27.35 2.21
C GLY A 391 -8.72 25.87 2.56
N ASN A 392 -7.73 25.31 3.27
CA ASN A 392 -7.68 23.89 3.64
C ASN A 392 -8.64 23.63 4.82
N VAL A 393 -9.86 23.20 4.54
CA VAL A 393 -10.90 22.96 5.57
C VAL A 393 -11.12 21.49 5.89
N ASP A 394 -10.59 20.58 5.07
CA ASP A 394 -10.63 19.14 5.32
C ASP A 394 -9.47 18.64 6.21
N GLY A 395 -8.32 19.32 6.22
CA GLY A 395 -7.15 18.96 7.01
C GLY A 395 -6.26 17.88 6.40
N ASP A 396 -6.25 17.71 5.08
CA ASP A 396 -5.36 16.75 4.41
C ASP A 396 -3.86 17.08 4.57
N SER A 397 -3.02 16.07 4.36
CA SER A 397 -1.56 16.20 4.44
C SER A 397 -0.92 16.80 3.18
N HIS A 398 -1.72 17.24 2.20
CA HIS A 398 -1.26 17.85 0.96
C HIS A 398 -1.44 19.37 0.95
N HIS A 399 -2.02 19.96 2.00
CA HIS A 399 -2.07 21.41 2.30
C HIS A 399 -2.74 22.32 1.25
N THR A 400 -3.44 21.78 0.26
CA THR A 400 -4.20 22.61 -0.70
C THR A 400 -5.40 23.26 -0.05
N ALA A 401 -5.84 24.35 -0.67
CA ALA A 401 -7.12 24.98 -0.45
C ALA A 401 -8.26 24.21 -1.15
N GLU A 402 -9.44 24.16 -0.51
CA GLU A 402 -10.70 23.88 -1.18
C GLU A 402 -11.38 25.20 -1.55
N ALA A 403 -12.25 25.19 -2.57
CA ALA A 403 -13.08 26.35 -2.91
C ALA A 403 -14.42 26.32 -2.15
N LEU A 404 -14.73 27.35 -1.36
CA LEU A 404 -15.94 27.40 -0.54
C LEU A 404 -16.95 28.40 -1.09
N ILE A 405 -18.13 27.89 -1.45
CA ILE A 405 -19.27 28.69 -1.91
C ILE A 405 -20.33 28.74 -0.80
N ALA A 406 -20.82 29.92 -0.45
CA ALA A 406 -22.03 30.07 0.36
C ALA A 406 -23.15 30.76 -0.44
N ASP A 407 -24.30 30.07 -0.53
CA ASP A 407 -25.57 30.64 -1.00
C ASP A 407 -26.22 31.40 0.16
N ALA A 408 -26.34 32.74 0.04
CA ALA A 408 -26.87 33.60 1.09
C ALA A 408 -28.41 33.75 1.10
N SER A 409 -29.14 32.89 0.38
CA SER A 409 -30.62 32.89 0.39
C SER A 409 -31.23 32.27 1.67
N GLU A 410 -32.53 32.50 1.89
CA GLU A 410 -33.26 32.01 3.09
C GLU A 410 -33.19 30.46 3.21
N GLY A 411 -32.37 29.97 4.14
CA GLY A 411 -32.08 28.55 4.30
C GLY A 411 -31.02 27.96 3.35
N GLY A 412 -30.07 28.78 2.88
CA GLY A 412 -28.94 28.39 2.02
C GLY A 412 -27.97 27.36 2.62
N GLN A 413 -26.89 27.07 1.89
CA GLN A 413 -25.92 26.01 2.19
C GLN A 413 -24.49 26.48 1.95
N ILE A 414 -23.55 26.12 2.84
CA ILE A 414 -22.12 26.17 2.50
C ILE A 414 -21.78 24.91 1.71
N GLN A 415 -21.05 25.11 0.63
CA GLN A 415 -20.60 24.07 -0.27
C GLN A 415 -19.09 24.16 -0.42
N VAL A 416 -18.39 23.23 0.22
CA VAL A 416 -16.97 23.01 -0.02
C VAL A 416 -16.81 22.24 -1.33
N PHE A 417 -15.94 22.72 -2.21
CA PHE A 417 -15.53 22.06 -3.44
C PHE A 417 -14.04 21.75 -3.33
N ASP A 418 -13.78 20.51 -2.93
CA ASP A 418 -12.50 19.81 -3.10
C ASP A 418 -12.08 19.88 -4.58
N ALA A 419 -10.94 20.52 -4.84
CA ALA A 419 -10.36 20.70 -6.17
C ALA A 419 -9.52 19.50 -6.64
N LYS A 420 -9.09 18.65 -5.70
CA LYS A 420 -8.37 17.39 -5.95
C LYS A 420 -9.29 16.21 -6.25
N ARG A 421 -10.61 16.38 -6.11
CA ARG A 421 -11.62 15.41 -6.50
C ARG A 421 -11.39 14.98 -7.95
N PRO A 422 -11.04 13.70 -8.21
CA PRO A 422 -9.94 13.38 -9.10
C PRO A 422 -9.99 14.01 -10.50
N ALA A 423 -8.98 14.82 -10.79
CA ALA A 423 -8.85 15.66 -12.00
C ALA A 423 -8.51 14.90 -13.29
N GLY A 424 -8.84 13.60 -13.35
CA GLY A 424 -8.64 12.72 -14.48
C GLY A 424 -8.56 11.24 -14.06
N PRO A 425 -8.38 10.32 -15.02
CA PRO A 425 -8.39 8.89 -14.78
C PRO A 425 -7.10 8.36 -14.13
N ILE A 426 -6.02 9.14 -14.14
CA ILE A 426 -4.75 8.77 -13.48
C ILE A 426 -4.80 9.22 -12.02
N GLU A 427 -5.37 10.40 -11.80
CA GLU A 427 -5.61 11.06 -10.54
C GLU A 427 -6.59 10.25 -9.68
N GLU A 428 -7.64 9.64 -10.28
CA GLU A 428 -8.56 8.73 -9.59
C GLU A 428 -7.83 7.48 -9.06
N VAL A 429 -6.79 7.01 -9.76
CA VAL A 429 -5.97 5.86 -9.34
C VAL A 429 -4.93 6.28 -8.32
N ALA A 430 -4.26 7.43 -8.50
CA ALA A 430 -3.31 7.96 -7.53
C ALA A 430 -3.96 8.20 -6.16
N ALA A 431 -5.20 8.70 -6.13
CA ALA A 431 -5.98 8.83 -4.90
C ALA A 431 -6.25 7.48 -4.21
N ALA A 432 -6.51 6.40 -4.96
CA ALA A 432 -6.70 5.07 -4.39
C ALA A 432 -5.40 4.50 -3.78
N PHE A 433 -4.26 4.69 -4.45
CA PHE A 433 -2.95 4.32 -3.90
C PHE A 433 -2.58 5.16 -2.65
N ALA A 434 -2.84 6.46 -2.66
CA ALA A 434 -2.60 7.35 -1.52
C ALA A 434 -3.45 6.97 -0.28
N ASN A 435 -4.67 6.47 -0.49
CA ASN A 435 -5.58 6.01 0.56
C ASN A 435 -5.39 4.51 0.94
N ALA A 436 -4.42 3.82 0.35
CA ALA A 436 -4.21 2.39 0.59
C ALA A 436 -3.95 2.09 2.09
N PRO A 437 -4.39 0.92 2.62
CA PRO A 437 -4.18 0.52 4.02
C PRO A 437 -2.73 0.10 4.35
N VAL A 438 -1.75 0.72 3.70
CA VAL A 438 -0.31 0.53 3.93
C VAL A 438 0.13 1.45 5.08
N PRO A 439 0.75 0.92 6.16
CA PRO A 439 1.13 1.72 7.32
C PRO A 439 2.39 2.56 7.07
N ALA A 440 2.37 3.79 7.58
CA ALA A 440 3.50 4.71 7.69
C ALA A 440 4.81 4.08 8.23
N VAL A 441 5.96 4.54 7.74
CA VAL A 441 7.28 4.02 8.12
C VAL A 441 7.61 4.35 9.57
N ALA A 442 7.86 3.31 10.38
CA ALA A 442 7.94 3.41 11.83
C ALA A 442 9.06 4.31 12.40
N SER A 443 10.05 4.70 11.59
CA SER A 443 11.03 5.75 11.95
C SER A 443 11.78 6.30 10.72
N CYS A 444 11.23 7.34 10.09
CA CYS A 444 11.92 8.08 9.04
C CYS A 444 13.24 8.71 9.55
N PRO A 445 14.40 8.48 8.90
CA PRO A 445 15.67 9.10 9.29
C PRO A 445 15.91 10.47 8.62
N TYR A 446 15.09 10.83 7.63
CA TYR A 446 15.16 12.07 6.86
C TYR A 446 14.22 13.12 7.47
N ALA A 447 14.79 14.22 7.97
CA ALA A 447 14.00 15.25 8.66
C ALA A 447 13.27 16.15 7.64
N GLY A 448 11.94 16.11 7.66
CA GLY A 448 11.09 16.84 6.71
C GLY A 448 10.77 16.08 5.42
N ALA A 449 10.98 14.76 5.40
CA ALA A 449 10.47 13.88 4.35
C ALA A 449 9.05 13.40 4.74
N ASP A 450 8.18 13.21 3.74
CA ASP A 450 6.84 12.62 3.91
C ASP A 450 6.97 11.17 4.41
N ALA A 451 6.23 10.84 5.46
CA ALA A 451 6.18 9.51 6.07
C ALA A 451 4.73 9.07 6.36
N GLU A 452 3.76 9.66 5.67
CA GLU A 452 2.33 9.35 5.80
C GLU A 452 1.99 7.94 5.25
N PRO A 453 0.83 7.36 5.63
CA PRO A 453 0.41 6.06 5.12
C PRO A 453 0.05 6.06 3.63
N GLY A 454 -0.29 4.88 3.12
CA GLY A 454 -0.60 4.63 1.72
C GLY A 454 0.63 4.36 0.87
N VAL A 455 0.47 4.52 -0.44
CA VAL A 455 1.51 4.36 -1.46
C VAL A 455 1.44 5.57 -2.39
N GLN A 456 2.57 6.20 -2.68
CA GLN A 456 2.64 7.29 -3.65
C GLN A 456 2.72 6.71 -5.07
N LEU A 457 1.89 7.20 -5.99
CA LEU A 457 1.90 6.81 -7.40
C LEU A 457 2.30 7.99 -8.27
N ILE A 458 3.57 8.02 -8.69
CA ILE A 458 4.10 9.06 -9.59
C ILE A 458 3.91 8.60 -11.04
N VAL A 459 3.26 9.43 -11.85
CA VAL A 459 2.99 9.13 -13.26
C VAL A 459 3.50 10.25 -14.18
N ASP A 460 4.48 9.95 -15.01
CA ASP A 460 5.03 10.86 -16.03
C ASP A 460 4.36 10.61 -17.39
N VAL A 461 3.51 11.53 -17.84
CA VAL A 461 2.82 11.42 -19.15
C VAL A 461 3.70 12.08 -20.23
N SER A 462 4.59 11.26 -20.79
CA SER A 462 5.82 11.65 -21.49
C SER A 462 5.61 11.92 -22.99
N GLY A 463 5.46 10.86 -23.79
CA GLY A 463 5.68 10.89 -25.23
C GLY A 463 4.45 10.63 -26.11
N THR A 464 4.55 11.09 -27.36
CA THR A 464 3.54 10.86 -28.41
C THR A 464 4.09 9.91 -29.47
N ILE A 465 3.47 8.75 -29.61
CA ILE A 465 3.80 7.72 -30.60
C ILE A 465 2.85 7.83 -31.81
N PRO A 466 3.31 7.54 -33.05
CA PRO A 466 2.41 7.54 -34.22
C PRO A 466 1.28 6.51 -34.08
N GLU A 467 0.05 6.95 -34.34
CA GLU A 467 -1.16 6.13 -34.30
C GLU A 467 -1.08 4.86 -35.17
N GLN A 468 -1.71 3.80 -34.66
CA GLN A 468 -1.97 2.55 -35.36
C GLN A 468 -3.38 2.06 -34.99
N PRO A 469 -4.29 1.79 -35.96
CA PRO A 469 -5.66 1.38 -35.63
C PRO A 469 -5.76 0.02 -34.92
N VAL A 470 -4.72 -0.80 -35.05
CA VAL A 470 -4.49 -2.03 -34.27
C VAL A 470 -2.98 -2.17 -34.09
N PHE A 471 -2.51 -2.10 -32.85
CA PHE A 471 -1.11 -2.31 -32.47
C PHE A 471 -0.81 -3.80 -32.27
N ASP A 472 0.35 -4.30 -32.72
CA ASP A 472 0.77 -5.67 -32.39
C ASP A 472 1.55 -5.68 -31.06
N PRO A 473 1.08 -6.38 -30.00
CA PRO A 473 1.79 -6.39 -28.71
C PRO A 473 3.25 -6.90 -28.79
N SER A 474 3.61 -7.63 -29.85
CA SER A 474 4.99 -8.09 -30.05
C SER A 474 5.98 -6.99 -30.47
N ASP A 475 5.50 -5.83 -30.93
CA ASP A 475 6.33 -4.66 -31.25
C ASP A 475 6.62 -3.77 -30.02
N PHE A 476 5.93 -3.96 -28.88
CA PHE A 476 6.06 -3.13 -27.67
C PHE A 476 7.49 -3.04 -27.13
N THR A 477 8.22 -4.17 -27.06
CA THR A 477 9.63 -4.16 -26.64
C THR A 477 10.51 -3.34 -27.60
N GLY A 478 10.11 -3.23 -28.88
CA GLY A 478 10.75 -2.35 -29.86
C GLY A 478 10.42 -0.87 -29.65
N VAL A 479 9.20 -0.57 -29.21
CA VAL A 479 8.75 0.79 -28.84
C VAL A 479 9.49 1.29 -27.60
N LYS A 480 9.52 0.52 -26.50
CA LYS A 480 10.24 0.85 -25.26
C LYS A 480 11.77 0.93 -25.45
N ALA A 481 12.30 0.25 -26.47
CA ALA A 481 13.73 0.25 -26.77
C ALA A 481 14.21 1.43 -27.65
N ASP A 482 13.32 2.33 -28.10
CA ASP A 482 13.73 3.58 -28.77
C ASP A 482 13.90 4.70 -27.73
N PRO A 483 15.11 5.27 -27.55
CA PRO A 483 15.35 6.38 -26.62
C PRO A 483 14.68 7.71 -26.99
N ALA A 484 13.86 7.75 -28.05
CA ALA A 484 12.95 8.84 -28.35
C ALA A 484 11.58 8.71 -27.65
N ASN A 485 11.26 7.52 -27.13
CA ASN A 485 10.03 7.21 -26.40
C ASN A 485 10.35 7.09 -24.91
N PHE A 486 11.18 6.10 -24.53
CA PHE A 486 11.48 5.76 -23.13
C PHE A 486 12.99 5.80 -22.85
N ASP A 487 13.40 6.39 -21.73
CA ASP A 487 14.82 6.52 -21.35
C ASP A 487 15.37 5.23 -20.71
N PRO A 488 16.40 4.58 -21.28
CA PRO A 488 17.03 3.40 -20.66
C PRO A 488 17.63 3.62 -19.26
N ALA A 489 17.75 4.86 -18.77
CA ALA A 489 18.10 5.15 -17.38
C ALA A 489 16.94 4.95 -16.39
N ARG A 490 15.69 5.09 -16.86
CA ARG A 490 14.45 4.90 -16.07
C ARG A 490 14.05 3.44 -15.92
N ASP A 491 14.41 2.61 -16.91
CA ASP A 491 14.05 1.19 -16.99
C ASP A 491 14.15 0.38 -15.66
N PRO A 492 15.15 0.55 -14.78
CA PRO A 492 15.21 -0.23 -13.53
C PRO A 492 14.09 0.06 -12.53
N TYR A 493 13.46 1.24 -12.56
CA TYR A 493 12.57 1.73 -11.51
C TYR A 493 11.15 2.06 -11.99
N VAL A 494 10.95 2.16 -13.32
CA VAL A 494 9.72 2.71 -13.92
C VAL A 494 8.99 1.64 -14.74
N HIS A 495 7.72 1.40 -14.41
CA HIS A 495 6.80 0.63 -15.26
C HIS A 495 6.45 1.45 -16.50
N TYR A 496 6.63 0.89 -17.69
CA TYR A 496 6.27 1.58 -18.93
C TYR A 496 4.85 1.20 -19.35
N ASN A 497 4.03 2.20 -19.65
CA ASN A 497 2.65 2.05 -20.06
C ASN A 497 2.40 2.71 -21.41
N LEU A 498 1.71 1.99 -22.31
CA LEU A 498 1.39 2.48 -23.65
C LEU A 498 -0.13 2.53 -23.87
N TRP A 499 -0.64 3.69 -24.27
CA TRP A 499 -2.03 3.87 -24.66
C TRP A 499 -2.17 3.79 -26.19
N VAL A 500 -3.01 2.85 -26.66
CA VAL A 500 -3.21 2.52 -28.09
C VAL A 500 -4.68 2.60 -28.48
N HIS A 501 -4.97 2.57 -29.78
CA HIS A 501 -6.34 2.52 -30.29
C HIS A 501 -7.02 1.17 -29.96
N ASP A 502 -6.40 0.08 -30.41
CA ASP A 502 -6.73 -1.31 -30.10
C ASP A 502 -5.42 -2.10 -30.23
N TYR A 503 -5.34 -3.31 -29.67
CA TYR A 503 -4.23 -4.22 -29.92
C TYR A 503 -4.68 -5.49 -30.65
N GLY A 504 -3.74 -6.24 -31.22
CA GLY A 504 -4.05 -7.44 -31.98
C GLY A 504 -2.83 -8.11 -32.57
N PHE A 505 -2.55 -9.35 -32.12
CA PHE A 505 -1.49 -10.18 -32.69
C PHE A 505 -1.74 -10.44 -34.19
N GLY A 506 -0.80 -10.05 -35.05
CA GLY A 506 -0.96 -10.11 -36.51
C GLY A 506 -1.85 -9.00 -37.09
N GLY A 507 -2.19 -7.96 -36.33
CA GLY A 507 -2.99 -6.81 -36.77
C GLY A 507 -4.50 -7.06 -36.82
N THR A 508 -5.02 -8.02 -36.06
CA THR A 508 -6.47 -8.25 -35.89
C THR A 508 -6.97 -7.70 -34.56
N SER A 509 -7.75 -6.62 -34.64
CA SER A 509 -8.49 -5.95 -33.55
C SER A 509 -9.01 -6.92 -32.48
N SER A 510 -8.82 -6.54 -31.21
CA SER A 510 -9.20 -7.32 -30.03
C SER A 510 -10.53 -6.87 -29.41
N GLU A 511 -10.91 -5.60 -29.58
CA GLU A 511 -11.99 -4.93 -28.83
C GLU A 511 -11.83 -5.01 -27.28
N SER A 512 -10.61 -5.28 -26.79
CA SER A 512 -10.26 -5.37 -25.36
C SER A 512 -9.87 -4.00 -24.79
N SER A 513 -10.08 -3.79 -23.49
CA SER A 513 -9.75 -2.52 -22.83
C SER A 513 -8.26 -2.35 -22.50
N GLY A 514 -7.53 -3.44 -22.23
CA GLY A 514 -6.12 -3.40 -21.84
C GLY A 514 -5.41 -4.75 -21.98
N LEU A 515 -4.10 -4.76 -21.71
CA LEU A 515 -3.26 -5.95 -21.66
C LEU A 515 -1.98 -5.75 -20.84
N SER A 516 -1.69 -6.69 -19.92
CA SER A 516 -0.43 -6.81 -19.18
C SER A 516 0.19 -8.22 -19.33
N THR A 517 1.42 -8.42 -18.84
CA THR A 517 2.14 -9.72 -18.76
C THR A 517 2.53 -10.39 -20.10
N PHE A 518 2.64 -9.60 -21.18
CA PHE A 518 3.00 -10.09 -22.52
C PHE A 518 4.49 -9.95 -22.88
N THR A 519 5.25 -9.13 -22.14
CA THR A 519 6.71 -9.04 -22.15
C THR A 519 7.34 -10.10 -21.23
N GLY A 520 8.57 -10.55 -21.53
CA GLY A 520 9.14 -11.77 -20.92
C GLY A 520 9.97 -11.56 -19.64
N ASP A 521 10.21 -10.31 -19.28
CA ASP A 521 11.27 -9.88 -18.36
C ASP A 521 10.89 -8.69 -17.45
N LYS A 522 9.87 -7.89 -17.80
CA LYS A 522 9.27 -6.86 -16.94
C LYS A 522 7.75 -6.84 -17.09
N GLN A 523 7.05 -6.45 -16.03
CA GLN A 523 5.59 -6.28 -16.07
C GLN A 523 5.26 -4.84 -16.50
N ASP A 524 5.47 -4.58 -17.79
CA ASP A 524 4.96 -3.41 -18.51
C ASP A 524 3.54 -3.71 -19.04
N PHE A 525 2.72 -2.68 -19.30
CA PHE A 525 1.28 -2.86 -19.59
C PHE A 525 0.68 -1.84 -20.58
N MET A 526 -0.52 -2.11 -21.10
CA MET A 526 -1.18 -1.29 -22.12
C MET A 526 -2.65 -1.00 -21.81
N VAL A 527 -3.12 0.17 -22.28
CA VAL A 527 -4.54 0.58 -22.33
C VAL A 527 -4.95 0.74 -23.79
N SER A 528 -6.13 0.26 -24.17
CA SER A 528 -6.56 0.11 -25.57
C SER A 528 -8.04 0.47 -25.80
N LEU A 529 -8.44 1.67 -25.36
CA LEU A 529 -9.85 2.09 -25.31
C LEU A 529 -10.35 2.83 -26.58
N GLY A 530 -9.60 2.80 -27.68
CA GLY A 530 -9.98 3.44 -28.95
C GLY A 530 -11.29 2.93 -29.57
N ALA A 531 -11.63 1.66 -29.31
CA ALA A 531 -12.89 1.05 -29.73
C ALA A 531 -14.11 1.40 -28.84
N PHE A 532 -13.90 2.08 -27.71
CA PHE A 532 -14.93 2.31 -26.68
C PHE A 532 -15.71 3.62 -26.89
N ALA A 533 -16.58 3.98 -25.94
CA ALA A 533 -17.37 5.20 -26.00
C ALA A 533 -16.47 6.45 -26.17
N GLY A 534 -16.90 7.40 -27.01
CA GLY A 534 -16.12 8.61 -27.32
C GLY A 534 -14.91 8.40 -28.24
N GLY A 535 -14.35 7.20 -28.31
CA GLY A 535 -13.08 6.90 -28.99
C GLY A 535 -11.84 6.88 -28.08
N ASN A 536 -12.03 7.07 -26.75
CA ASN A 536 -11.01 6.90 -25.69
C ASN A 536 -11.55 6.12 -24.47
N GLY A 537 -12.82 5.69 -24.49
CA GLY A 537 -13.54 5.24 -23.29
C GLY A 537 -13.94 6.42 -22.39
N THR A 538 -14.79 6.17 -21.38
CA THR A 538 -15.09 7.16 -20.34
C THR A 538 -14.02 7.18 -19.25
N LEU A 539 -13.95 8.25 -18.45
CA LEU A 539 -12.96 8.42 -17.36
C LEU A 539 -12.87 7.19 -16.44
N ILE A 540 -14.00 6.60 -16.06
CA ILE A 540 -14.04 5.42 -15.18
C ILE A 540 -13.60 4.12 -15.89
N GLU A 541 -13.80 4.03 -17.22
CA GLU A 541 -13.27 2.93 -18.03
C GLU A 541 -11.75 3.07 -18.21
N GLN A 542 -11.24 4.30 -18.33
CA GLN A 542 -9.83 4.64 -18.37
C GLN A 542 -9.13 4.34 -17.04
N ALA A 543 -9.60 4.92 -15.94
CA ALA A 543 -9.04 4.74 -14.59
C ALA A 543 -9.05 3.26 -14.18
N GLY A 544 -10.21 2.61 -14.31
CA GLY A 544 -10.40 1.22 -13.88
C GLY A 544 -9.66 0.22 -14.76
N THR A 545 -9.35 0.57 -16.02
CA THR A 545 -8.46 -0.24 -16.86
C THR A 545 -7.00 -0.04 -16.48
N PHE A 546 -6.54 1.21 -16.34
CA PHE A 546 -5.17 1.52 -15.94
C PHE A 546 -4.80 0.84 -14.61
N MET A 547 -5.66 0.97 -13.59
CA MET A 547 -5.46 0.33 -12.28
C MET A 547 -5.49 -1.20 -12.33
N HIS A 548 -6.30 -1.79 -13.21
CA HIS A 548 -6.38 -3.25 -13.39
C HIS A 548 -5.11 -3.82 -14.02
N GLU A 549 -4.61 -3.20 -15.08
CA GLU A 549 -3.40 -3.64 -15.78
C GLU A 549 -2.12 -3.31 -14.98
N LEU A 550 -2.12 -2.22 -14.20
CA LEU A 550 -1.12 -1.95 -13.16
C LEU A 550 -1.20 -3.01 -12.04
N GLY A 551 -2.39 -3.43 -11.63
CA GLY A 551 -2.59 -4.46 -10.61
C GLY A 551 -2.00 -5.81 -11.00
N HIS A 552 -2.16 -6.23 -12.27
CA HIS A 552 -1.39 -7.35 -12.83
C HIS A 552 0.13 -7.13 -12.73
N SER A 553 0.58 -5.90 -13.01
CA SER A 553 1.98 -5.51 -13.00
C SER A 553 2.61 -5.50 -11.60
N LEU A 554 1.79 -5.30 -10.56
CA LEU A 554 2.14 -5.46 -9.14
C LEU A 554 1.83 -6.88 -8.61
N GLY A 555 1.25 -7.75 -9.45
CA GLY A 555 1.16 -9.19 -9.22
C GLY A 555 -0.21 -9.78 -8.92
N LEU A 556 -1.30 -9.00 -8.99
CA LEU A 556 -2.67 -9.44 -8.74
C LEU A 556 -3.28 -10.24 -9.91
N HIS A 557 -4.37 -10.94 -9.63
CA HIS A 557 -5.15 -11.70 -10.61
C HIS A 557 -6.65 -11.43 -10.43
N HIS A 558 -7.49 -11.72 -11.43
CA HIS A 558 -8.92 -11.33 -11.40
C HIS A 558 -9.80 -11.98 -10.31
N GLY A 559 -9.22 -12.84 -9.48
CA GLY A 559 -9.85 -13.49 -8.34
C GLY A 559 -8.96 -13.49 -7.10
N GLY A 560 -8.02 -12.54 -6.98
CA GLY A 560 -7.04 -12.53 -5.89
C GLY A 560 -6.08 -13.72 -5.99
N ASP A 561 -6.08 -14.61 -4.98
CA ASP A 561 -5.26 -15.83 -4.99
C ASP A 561 -5.73 -16.92 -5.98
N GLU A 562 -6.93 -16.78 -6.58
CA GLU A 562 -7.62 -17.85 -7.32
C GLU A 562 -7.37 -17.80 -8.85
N PRO A 563 -6.53 -18.68 -9.43
CA PRO A 563 -6.17 -18.58 -10.84
C PRO A 563 -7.34 -18.92 -11.75
N GLY A 564 -7.67 -18.02 -12.67
CA GLY A 564 -8.77 -18.21 -13.63
C GLY A 564 -10.18 -18.01 -13.06
N VAL A 565 -10.31 -17.65 -11.78
CA VAL A 565 -11.59 -17.24 -11.18
C VAL A 565 -11.76 -15.72 -11.36
N ASN A 566 -12.99 -15.28 -11.61
CA ASN A 566 -13.37 -13.88 -11.82
C ASN A 566 -14.89 -13.72 -11.54
N TYR A 567 -15.41 -12.50 -11.48
CA TYR A 567 -16.82 -12.19 -11.18
C TYR A 567 -17.30 -12.75 -9.83
N LYS A 568 -16.42 -12.80 -8.81
CA LYS A 568 -16.78 -13.19 -7.44
C LYS A 568 -17.62 -12.08 -6.77
N PRO A 569 -18.74 -12.39 -6.09
CA PRO A 569 -19.48 -11.38 -5.34
C PRO A 569 -18.75 -10.86 -4.09
N ASN A 570 -17.86 -11.67 -3.52
CA ASN A 570 -17.07 -11.37 -2.32
C ASN A 570 -15.63 -10.90 -2.63
N TYR A 571 -15.41 -10.31 -3.81
CA TYR A 571 -14.12 -9.72 -4.19
C TYR A 571 -14.38 -8.35 -4.82
N LEU A 572 -14.43 -7.33 -3.97
CA LEU A 572 -14.82 -5.96 -4.31
C LEU A 572 -13.56 -5.16 -4.66
N SER A 573 -13.06 -5.38 -5.87
CA SER A 573 -11.80 -4.84 -6.39
C SER A 573 -11.93 -4.57 -7.90
N VAL A 574 -11.23 -3.58 -8.44
CA VAL A 574 -11.16 -3.38 -9.91
C VAL A 574 -10.51 -4.54 -10.66
N MET A 575 -9.71 -5.38 -9.99
CA MET A 575 -9.19 -6.63 -10.58
C MET A 575 -10.29 -7.60 -11.00
N ASN A 576 -11.47 -7.50 -10.38
CA ASN A 576 -12.65 -8.26 -10.76
C ASN A 576 -13.34 -7.56 -11.95
N TYR A 577 -13.55 -8.27 -13.06
CA TYR A 577 -14.26 -7.77 -14.25
C TYR A 577 -15.74 -7.40 -13.97
N SER A 578 -16.28 -7.70 -12.78
CA SER A 578 -17.52 -7.09 -12.31
C SER A 578 -17.42 -5.56 -12.17
N PHE A 579 -16.25 -5.00 -11.89
CA PHE A 579 -16.06 -3.60 -11.48
C PHE A 579 -15.12 -2.78 -12.37
N GLN A 580 -14.08 -3.38 -12.97
CA GLN A 580 -13.08 -2.71 -13.86
C GLN A 580 -13.64 -1.52 -14.66
N LEU A 581 -14.62 -1.75 -15.54
CA LEU A 581 -15.16 -0.72 -16.46
C LEU A 581 -16.23 0.21 -15.85
N THR A 582 -16.38 0.23 -14.52
CA THR A 582 -17.46 0.97 -13.83
C THR A 582 -17.11 1.49 -12.44
N GLY A 583 -15.93 1.18 -11.92
CA GLY A 583 -15.57 1.40 -10.52
C GLY A 583 -16.35 0.56 -9.52
N LEU A 584 -16.07 0.81 -8.25
CA LEU A 584 -16.84 0.40 -7.09
C LEU A 584 -17.96 1.42 -6.80
N THR A 585 -18.89 1.11 -5.90
CA THR A 585 -20.01 2.02 -5.59
C THR A 585 -20.55 1.75 -4.19
N GLY A 586 -20.72 2.80 -3.37
CA GLY A 586 -21.26 2.68 -2.02
C GLY A 586 -22.79 2.61 -1.95
N THR A 587 -23.31 1.91 -0.94
CA THR A 587 -24.73 1.53 -0.84
C THR A 587 -25.67 2.67 -0.45
N THR A 588 -25.13 3.75 0.12
CA THR A 588 -25.86 4.94 0.55
C THR A 588 -26.17 5.93 -0.58
N GLY A 589 -25.53 5.79 -1.74
CA GLY A 589 -25.57 6.80 -2.81
C GLY A 589 -24.80 8.10 -2.52
N LYS A 590 -24.23 8.26 -1.31
CA LYS A 590 -23.27 9.33 -0.97
C LYS A 590 -21.88 9.03 -1.55
N TYR A 591 -21.44 7.78 -1.45
CA TYR A 591 -20.11 7.37 -1.87
C TYR A 591 -20.12 6.78 -3.29
N ARG A 592 -19.53 7.52 -4.23
CA ARG A 592 -18.84 6.89 -5.38
C ARG A 592 -17.41 6.65 -4.93
N THR A 593 -17.06 5.41 -4.67
CA THR A 593 -15.73 5.00 -4.17
C THR A 593 -14.75 4.75 -5.32
N GLY A 594 -14.86 5.56 -6.38
CA GLY A 594 -14.05 5.49 -7.61
C GLY A 594 -13.63 4.09 -8.07
N VAL A 595 -12.33 3.97 -8.30
CA VAL A 595 -11.58 2.72 -8.52
C VAL A 595 -10.76 2.41 -7.26
N ASP A 596 -10.76 1.15 -6.84
CA ASP A 596 -9.94 0.67 -5.72
C ASP A 596 -9.70 -0.84 -5.84
N TYR A 597 -8.64 -1.33 -5.20
CA TYR A 597 -8.48 -2.76 -4.90
C TYR A 597 -9.21 -3.12 -3.60
N SER A 598 -9.32 -4.40 -3.26
CA SER A 598 -9.93 -4.80 -1.98
C SER A 598 -8.94 -4.69 -0.83
N GLY A 599 -9.32 -3.97 0.23
CA GLY A 599 -8.52 -3.84 1.48
C GLY A 599 -8.84 -4.86 2.58
N GLU A 600 -9.67 -5.87 2.31
CA GLU A 600 -10.07 -6.90 3.29
C GLU A 600 -10.47 -8.26 2.67
N GLU A 601 -10.21 -9.35 3.40
CA GLU A 601 -10.58 -10.72 2.99
C GLU A 601 -12.01 -11.07 3.46
N LEU A 602 -13.01 -10.77 2.63
CA LEU A 602 -14.42 -11.10 2.88
C LEU A 602 -14.67 -12.63 2.95
N SER A 603 -15.63 -13.06 3.77
CA SER A 603 -16.01 -14.47 3.97
C SER A 603 -16.14 -15.31 2.69
N GLU A 604 -15.69 -16.56 2.77
CA GLU A 604 -15.84 -17.57 1.70
C GLU A 604 -17.32 -17.87 1.43
N LEU A 605 -17.74 -17.74 0.17
CA LEU A 605 -19.07 -18.09 -0.30
C LEU A 605 -19.07 -19.52 -0.86
N ASP A 606 -19.87 -20.41 -0.28
CA ASP A 606 -20.16 -21.74 -0.82
C ASP A 606 -21.37 -21.65 -1.75
N ALA A 607 -21.14 -21.70 -3.07
CA ALA A 607 -22.17 -21.51 -4.10
C ALA A 607 -23.29 -22.58 -4.07
N LEU A 608 -23.14 -23.67 -3.29
CA LEU A 608 -24.20 -24.66 -3.06
C LEU A 608 -25.07 -24.38 -1.82
N HIS A 609 -24.64 -23.48 -0.93
CA HIS A 609 -25.23 -23.24 0.40
C HIS A 609 -25.27 -21.75 0.76
N LEU A 610 -25.63 -20.88 -0.19
CA LEU A 610 -25.69 -19.44 0.03
C LEU A 610 -26.88 -19.05 0.93
N SER A 611 -26.69 -18.03 1.76
CA SER A 611 -27.72 -17.46 2.63
C SER A 611 -28.14 -16.10 2.09
N GLU A 612 -29.40 -15.98 1.65
CA GLU A 612 -29.96 -14.71 1.17
C GLU A 612 -30.13 -13.72 2.32
N GLN A 613 -30.45 -14.22 3.51
CA GLN A 613 -30.58 -13.46 4.74
C GLN A 613 -29.26 -12.84 5.25
N THR A 614 -28.11 -13.22 4.68
CA THR A 614 -26.77 -12.82 5.14
C THR A 614 -26.04 -11.91 4.16
N GLY A 615 -26.33 -12.02 2.86
CA GLY A 615 -25.60 -11.24 1.84
C GLY A 615 -24.16 -11.75 1.67
N VAL A 616 -23.20 -10.83 1.56
CA VAL A 616 -21.76 -11.14 1.52
C VAL A 616 -21.17 -11.02 2.93
N GLU A 617 -21.01 -9.79 3.43
CA GLU A 617 -20.67 -9.48 4.82
C GLU A 617 -21.26 -8.12 5.23
N PRO A 618 -21.79 -8.00 6.47
CA PRO A 618 -22.18 -6.72 7.02
C PRO A 618 -20.98 -5.79 7.17
N ASP A 619 -21.23 -4.49 7.19
CA ASP A 619 -20.29 -3.37 7.40
C ASP A 619 -19.39 -2.97 6.19
N THR A 620 -19.35 -3.74 5.10
CA THR A 620 -18.57 -3.41 3.86
C THR A 620 -19.02 -2.15 3.09
N ALA A 621 -20.25 -1.67 3.31
CA ALA A 621 -20.86 -0.48 2.70
C ALA A 621 -20.85 -0.36 1.16
N LEU A 622 -20.52 -1.43 0.41
CA LEU A 622 -20.34 -1.45 -1.04
C LEU A 622 -21.40 -2.27 -1.79
N PHE A 623 -21.62 -1.96 -3.08
CA PHE A 623 -22.45 -2.75 -3.98
C PHE A 623 -21.68 -3.94 -4.57
N THR A 624 -22.18 -5.16 -4.34
CA THR A 624 -21.72 -6.37 -5.03
C THR A 624 -22.53 -6.65 -6.31
N ARG A 625 -21.99 -7.53 -7.17
CA ARG A 625 -22.57 -7.96 -8.45
C ARG A 625 -22.46 -9.48 -8.61
N TRP A 626 -23.55 -10.12 -9.02
CA TRP A 626 -23.63 -11.57 -9.21
C TRP A 626 -24.46 -11.97 -10.43
N ARG A 627 -24.55 -13.27 -10.68
CA ARG A 627 -25.52 -13.88 -11.61
C ARG A 627 -26.55 -14.70 -10.83
N ASP A 628 -27.83 -14.50 -11.15
CA ASP A 628 -28.92 -15.26 -10.55
C ASP A 628 -29.10 -16.65 -11.19
N ALA A 629 -30.15 -17.39 -10.80
CA ALA A 629 -30.45 -18.70 -11.35
C ALA A 629 -30.87 -18.67 -12.84
N ALA A 630 -31.26 -17.50 -13.38
CA ALA A 630 -31.49 -17.27 -14.81
C ALA A 630 -30.20 -16.86 -15.56
N ARG A 631 -29.09 -16.67 -14.83
CA ARG A 631 -27.80 -16.08 -15.25
C ARG A 631 -27.86 -14.60 -15.62
N ASP A 632 -28.94 -13.89 -15.30
CA ASP A 632 -29.04 -12.45 -15.46
C ASP A 632 -28.08 -11.74 -14.50
N LYS A 633 -27.44 -10.64 -14.94
CA LYS A 633 -26.57 -9.83 -14.07
C LYS A 633 -27.42 -9.10 -13.04
N ARG A 634 -27.12 -9.27 -11.76
CA ARG A 634 -27.76 -8.59 -10.63
C ARG A 634 -26.74 -7.76 -9.84
N THR A 635 -27.23 -6.76 -9.12
CA THR A 635 -26.44 -5.83 -8.30
C THR A 635 -27.23 -5.53 -7.02
N GLY A 636 -26.54 -5.40 -5.88
CA GLY A 636 -27.16 -5.25 -4.57
C GLY A 636 -26.13 -4.90 -3.50
N ALA A 637 -26.59 -4.38 -2.37
CA ALA A 637 -25.72 -4.01 -1.25
C ALA A 637 -25.10 -5.27 -0.62
N ALA A 638 -23.78 -5.30 -0.48
CA ALA A 638 -23.04 -6.45 0.04
C ALA A 638 -23.29 -6.70 1.54
N ASP A 639 -23.61 -5.63 2.27
CA ASP A 639 -23.95 -5.57 3.69
C ASP A 639 -25.43 -5.88 4.01
N GLN A 640 -26.24 -6.20 3.00
CA GLN A 640 -27.69 -6.40 3.12
C GLN A 640 -28.11 -7.78 2.60
N PRO A 641 -29.34 -8.25 2.91
CA PRO A 641 -29.88 -9.48 2.33
C PRO A 641 -29.93 -9.45 0.80
N ILE A 642 -29.41 -10.49 0.15
CA ILE A 642 -29.25 -10.61 -1.30
C ILE A 642 -30.19 -11.70 -1.85
N ASP A 643 -31.02 -11.35 -2.83
CA ASP A 643 -31.82 -12.29 -3.63
C ASP A 643 -30.89 -13.05 -4.59
N TRP A 644 -30.22 -14.08 -4.08
CA TRP A 644 -29.24 -14.88 -4.83
C TRP A 644 -29.92 -15.66 -5.96
N ASN A 645 -31.12 -16.20 -5.70
CA ASN A 645 -31.82 -17.04 -6.68
C ASN A 645 -32.57 -16.24 -7.77
N GLY A 646 -33.08 -15.04 -7.43
CA GLY A 646 -33.71 -14.10 -8.34
C GLY A 646 -35.25 -14.10 -8.36
N ASP A 647 -35.93 -14.79 -7.43
CA ASP A 647 -37.41 -14.86 -7.39
C ASP A 647 -38.11 -13.60 -6.84
N GLY A 648 -37.35 -12.72 -6.18
CA GLY A 648 -37.82 -11.45 -5.62
C GLY A 648 -37.98 -11.41 -4.10
N SER A 649 -37.58 -12.45 -3.35
CA SER A 649 -37.61 -12.46 -1.87
C SER A 649 -36.28 -12.99 -1.30
N PRO A 650 -35.46 -12.17 -0.60
CA PRO A 650 -34.20 -12.63 -0.01
C PRO A 650 -34.45 -13.29 1.36
N ASP A 651 -35.21 -14.39 1.40
CA ASP A 651 -35.55 -15.09 2.65
C ASP A 651 -35.15 -16.58 2.72
N ASP A 652 -34.52 -17.15 1.69
CA ASP A 652 -33.92 -18.49 1.78
C ASP A 652 -32.54 -18.51 2.49
N ALA A 653 -32.20 -19.66 3.06
CA ALA A 653 -31.00 -19.87 3.90
C ALA A 653 -30.08 -21.03 3.42
N ASP A 654 -30.36 -21.59 2.24
CA ASP A 654 -29.64 -22.72 1.64
C ASP A 654 -29.86 -22.72 0.11
N VAL A 655 -29.26 -21.76 -0.59
CA VAL A 655 -29.47 -21.50 -2.03
C VAL A 655 -28.28 -21.98 -2.87
N PRO A 656 -28.49 -22.94 -3.81
CA PRO A 656 -27.48 -23.37 -4.77
C PRO A 656 -27.58 -22.59 -6.09
N VAL A 657 -26.64 -21.68 -6.36
CA VAL A 657 -26.60 -20.88 -7.61
C VAL A 657 -25.18 -20.43 -7.98
N ALA A 658 -24.85 -20.48 -9.27
CA ALA A 658 -23.56 -20.04 -9.82
C ALA A 658 -23.52 -18.50 -9.91
N VAL A 659 -23.26 -17.87 -8.76
CA VAL A 659 -23.17 -16.42 -8.60
C VAL A 659 -22.04 -15.78 -9.40
N ASN A 660 -20.98 -16.53 -9.70
CA ASN A 660 -19.86 -16.09 -10.53
C ASN A 660 -20.07 -16.37 -12.03
N GLY A 661 -19.39 -15.58 -12.86
CA GLY A 661 -19.35 -15.73 -14.31
C GLY A 661 -18.37 -16.80 -14.80
N GLY A 662 -18.22 -17.91 -14.08
CA GLY A 662 -17.13 -18.87 -14.24
C GLY A 662 -16.98 -19.47 -15.64
N VAL A 663 -15.94 -19.06 -16.36
CA VAL A 663 -15.54 -19.65 -17.65
C VAL A 663 -14.69 -20.89 -17.40
N CYS A 664 -15.09 -22.01 -17.98
CA CYS A 664 -14.33 -23.26 -17.97
C CYS A 664 -13.20 -23.24 -18.98
N VAL A 665 -13.53 -22.93 -20.24
CA VAL A 665 -12.61 -22.97 -21.37
C VAL A 665 -12.93 -21.80 -22.30
N ARG A 666 -11.87 -21.15 -22.78
CA ARG A 666 -11.94 -20.16 -23.87
C ARG A 666 -11.15 -20.66 -25.09
N PRO A 667 -11.49 -20.20 -26.31
CA PRO A 667 -10.72 -20.45 -27.52
C PRO A 667 -9.22 -20.16 -27.34
N GLY A 668 -8.40 -20.86 -28.11
CA GLY A 668 -6.99 -20.55 -28.23
C GLY A 668 -6.69 -19.32 -29.09
N PRO A 669 -5.41 -19.00 -29.33
CA PRO A 669 -4.99 -17.91 -30.20
C PRO A 669 -5.55 -17.91 -31.64
N ASP A 670 -6.08 -19.03 -32.16
CA ASP A 670 -6.76 -19.03 -33.48
C ASP A 670 -8.24 -18.59 -33.45
N GLY A 671 -8.83 -18.43 -32.26
CA GLY A 671 -10.20 -17.97 -32.04
C GLY A 671 -11.29 -19.04 -32.20
N VAL A 672 -10.93 -20.29 -32.52
CA VAL A 672 -11.85 -21.43 -32.59
C VAL A 672 -11.89 -22.15 -31.25
N LEU A 673 -13.09 -22.54 -30.79
CA LEU A 673 -13.24 -23.43 -29.64
C LEU A 673 -13.07 -24.88 -30.10
N ASP A 674 -11.88 -25.45 -29.89
CA ASP A 674 -11.54 -26.83 -30.28
C ASP A 674 -12.07 -27.87 -29.25
N SER A 675 -12.43 -27.42 -28.04
CA SER A 675 -12.82 -28.27 -26.90
C SER A 675 -14.20 -28.90 -26.99
N THR A 676 -14.26 -30.19 -26.61
CA THR A 676 -15.52 -30.92 -26.44
C THR A 676 -16.08 -30.71 -25.03
N MET A 677 -17.13 -29.89 -24.95
CA MET A 677 -17.89 -29.62 -23.72
C MET A 677 -18.49 -30.89 -23.09
N ASP A 678 -18.38 -31.02 -21.77
CA ASP A 678 -19.07 -32.06 -20.99
C ASP A 678 -20.58 -31.76 -20.87
N PRO A 679 -21.47 -32.77 -20.84
CA PRO A 679 -22.92 -32.57 -20.66
C PRO A 679 -23.38 -31.84 -19.38
N MET A 680 -22.56 -31.68 -18.35
CA MET A 680 -22.92 -30.84 -17.19
C MET A 680 -22.74 -29.34 -17.46
N ASP A 681 -21.67 -28.95 -18.17
CA ASP A 681 -21.34 -27.57 -18.52
C ASP A 681 -22.27 -26.96 -19.59
N GLN A 682 -22.15 -25.66 -19.83
CA GLN A 682 -22.96 -24.92 -20.82
C GLN A 682 -22.09 -24.11 -21.82
N PRO A 683 -22.53 -23.98 -23.09
CA PRO A 683 -21.80 -23.19 -24.09
C PRO A 683 -22.38 -21.77 -24.20
N VAL A 684 -21.52 -20.75 -24.07
CA VAL A 684 -21.93 -19.33 -24.16
C VAL A 684 -20.92 -18.55 -24.99
N ASN A 685 -21.37 -17.92 -26.07
CA ASN A 685 -20.56 -16.99 -26.89
C ASN A 685 -19.15 -17.50 -27.25
N ASN A 686 -19.05 -18.72 -27.80
CA ASN A 686 -17.79 -19.39 -28.15
C ASN A 686 -16.92 -19.81 -26.95
N LEU A 687 -17.42 -19.70 -25.72
CA LEU A 687 -16.81 -20.20 -24.48
C LEU A 687 -17.55 -21.44 -23.96
N ILE A 688 -16.90 -22.19 -23.07
CA ILE A 688 -17.56 -23.12 -22.15
C ILE A 688 -17.60 -22.48 -20.75
N ILE A 689 -18.72 -22.58 -20.04
CA ILE A 689 -18.90 -22.10 -18.67
C ILE A 689 -19.37 -23.23 -17.74
N SER A 690 -19.11 -23.09 -16.43
CA SER A 690 -19.57 -24.07 -15.43
C SER A 690 -21.09 -24.20 -15.43
N GLY A 691 -21.54 -25.45 -15.26
CA GLY A 691 -22.91 -25.88 -15.52
C GLY A 691 -23.93 -25.73 -14.39
N GLY A 692 -24.76 -26.76 -14.25
CA GLY A 692 -25.89 -26.81 -13.32
C GLY A 692 -25.56 -27.31 -11.90
N ASP A 693 -24.41 -27.94 -11.72
CA ASP A 693 -23.84 -28.41 -10.45
C ASP A 693 -22.65 -27.54 -9.97
N LEU A 694 -22.44 -26.40 -10.64
CA LEU A 694 -21.54 -25.30 -10.27
C LEU A 694 -20.05 -25.67 -10.24
N VAL A 695 -19.71 -26.79 -10.87
CA VAL A 695 -18.33 -27.27 -11.09
C VAL A 695 -17.98 -27.08 -12.57
N CYS A 696 -16.69 -26.98 -12.87
CA CYS A 696 -16.18 -27.08 -14.22
C CYS A 696 -15.79 -28.52 -14.58
N ASP A 697 -16.47 -29.15 -15.54
CA ASP A 697 -16.17 -30.54 -15.95
C ASP A 697 -15.42 -30.64 -17.30
N SER A 698 -15.51 -29.61 -18.14
CA SER A 698 -14.92 -29.59 -19.48
C SER A 698 -13.42 -29.33 -19.46
N SER A 699 -12.64 -30.31 -19.94
CA SER A 699 -11.20 -30.17 -20.15
C SER A 699 -10.88 -29.48 -21.48
N ALA A 700 -10.05 -28.44 -21.46
CA ALA A 700 -9.54 -27.79 -22.66
C ALA A 700 -8.70 -28.73 -23.54
N SER A 701 -8.84 -28.60 -24.86
CA SER A 701 -8.08 -29.34 -25.88
C SER A 701 -7.92 -28.50 -27.14
N GLY A 702 -6.83 -28.72 -27.89
CA GLY A 702 -6.44 -27.85 -29.00
C GLY A 702 -5.35 -26.87 -28.55
N ASP A 703 -5.45 -25.62 -28.96
CA ASP A 703 -4.78 -24.47 -28.34
C ASP A 703 -5.68 -23.73 -27.31
N ASP A 704 -6.94 -24.17 -27.14
CA ASP A 704 -7.88 -23.72 -26.10
C ASP A 704 -7.26 -23.61 -24.70
N VAL A 705 -7.61 -22.53 -24.01
CA VAL A 705 -7.13 -22.22 -22.66
C VAL A 705 -8.17 -22.68 -21.64
N GLN A 706 -7.77 -23.60 -20.76
CA GLN A 706 -8.50 -23.88 -19.53
C GLN A 706 -8.44 -22.64 -18.64
N VAL A 707 -9.60 -22.10 -18.27
CA VAL A 707 -9.72 -20.90 -17.43
C VAL A 707 -9.92 -21.35 -15.98
N MET A 708 -11.12 -21.82 -15.59
CA MET A 708 -11.29 -22.55 -14.33
C MET A 708 -10.77 -24.00 -14.45
N PRO A 709 -10.02 -24.53 -13.47
CA PRO A 709 -9.58 -25.92 -13.46
C PRO A 709 -10.74 -26.93 -13.41
N VAL A 710 -10.55 -28.08 -14.08
CA VAL A 710 -11.54 -29.16 -14.05
C VAL A 710 -11.69 -29.71 -12.63
N GLY A 711 -12.90 -29.59 -12.07
CA GLY A 711 -13.25 -29.94 -10.70
C GLY A 711 -13.43 -28.76 -9.73
N GLU A 712 -13.24 -27.51 -10.19
CA GLU A 712 -13.35 -26.30 -9.36
C GLU A 712 -14.55 -25.41 -9.75
N GLY A 713 -14.91 -24.44 -8.89
CA GLY A 713 -16.03 -23.50 -9.10
C GLY A 713 -16.99 -23.29 -7.92
N ARG A 714 -17.01 -24.20 -6.93
CA ARG A 714 -17.97 -24.18 -5.80
C ARG A 714 -17.71 -23.12 -4.73
N PHE A 715 -16.48 -23.01 -4.26
CA PHE A 715 -16.10 -22.10 -3.17
C PHE A 715 -15.44 -20.88 -3.79
N LEU A 716 -15.89 -19.70 -3.38
CA LEU A 716 -15.35 -18.41 -3.82
C LEU A 716 -14.80 -17.70 -2.58
N ARG A 717 -13.49 -17.44 -2.52
CA ARG A 717 -12.90 -16.75 -1.36
C ARG A 717 -12.92 -15.24 -1.53
N GLY A 718 -12.96 -14.49 -0.44
CA GLY A 718 -12.50 -13.11 -0.48
C GLY A 718 -10.99 -13.06 -0.70
N PHE A 719 -10.47 -11.85 -0.87
CA PHE A 719 -9.04 -11.60 -0.95
C PHE A 719 -8.80 -10.12 -0.67
N ASP A 720 -7.80 -9.84 0.17
CA ASP A 720 -7.25 -8.50 0.38
C ASP A 720 -6.09 -8.32 -0.62
N ASP A 721 -6.32 -7.50 -1.65
CA ASP A 721 -5.32 -7.17 -2.66
C ASP A 721 -4.21 -6.30 -2.07
N TRP A 722 -4.57 -5.28 -1.27
CA TRP A 722 -3.64 -4.26 -0.78
C TRP A 722 -2.53 -4.85 0.09
N SER A 723 -2.81 -5.86 0.93
CA SER A 723 -1.76 -6.57 1.70
C SER A 723 -0.94 -7.60 0.91
N HIS A 724 -1.25 -7.82 -0.38
CA HIS A 724 -0.59 -8.83 -1.23
C HIS A 724 0.09 -8.27 -2.50
N LEU A 725 0.00 -6.95 -2.75
CA LEU A 725 0.75 -6.26 -3.79
C LEU A 725 2.27 -6.44 -3.63
N LYS A 726 2.99 -6.48 -4.77
CA LYS A 726 4.45 -6.38 -4.80
C LYS A 726 4.81 -4.96 -5.20
N LEU A 727 5.36 -4.23 -4.24
CA LEU A 727 5.76 -2.83 -4.44
C LEU A 727 7.26 -2.72 -4.82
N ASP A 728 8.06 -3.77 -4.54
CA ASP A 728 9.50 -3.90 -4.80
C ASP A 728 9.89 -3.89 -6.31
N ALA A 729 10.67 -2.89 -6.72
CA ALA A 729 11.27 -2.74 -8.04
C ALA A 729 12.48 -3.71 -8.29
N ASP A 730 12.18 -4.98 -8.59
CA ASP A 730 13.10 -6.14 -8.83
C ASP A 730 14.62 -5.82 -8.89
N PRO A 731 15.37 -5.98 -7.77
CA PRO A 731 16.74 -5.50 -7.62
C PRO A 731 17.78 -6.35 -8.37
N ALA A 732 17.83 -6.21 -9.69
CA ALA A 732 18.69 -6.97 -10.61
C ALA A 732 19.77 -6.10 -11.31
N PRO A 733 20.94 -5.83 -10.69
CA PRO A 733 22.02 -5.07 -11.32
C PRO A 733 22.70 -5.84 -12.46
N VAL A 734 22.23 -5.64 -13.70
CA VAL A 734 22.68 -6.36 -14.91
C VAL A 734 24.10 -5.96 -15.35
N SER A 735 25.11 -6.63 -14.80
CA SER A 735 26.50 -6.47 -15.26
C SER A 735 26.76 -7.22 -16.58
N SER A 736 26.65 -6.49 -17.70
CA SER A 736 26.98 -6.87 -19.10
C SER A 736 26.01 -7.81 -19.84
N PRO A 737 25.77 -7.59 -21.15
CA PRO A 737 24.73 -8.30 -21.90
C PRO A 737 25.13 -9.74 -22.27
N PRO A 738 24.17 -10.70 -22.24
CA PRO A 738 24.39 -12.03 -22.78
C PRO A 738 24.51 -11.99 -24.32
N ALA A 739 25.35 -12.87 -24.88
CA ALA A 739 25.47 -13.03 -26.32
C ALA A 739 24.28 -13.83 -26.90
N GLU A 740 23.97 -13.61 -28.18
CA GLU A 740 22.91 -14.34 -28.91
C GLU A 740 23.03 -15.85 -28.73
N LEU A 741 21.91 -16.49 -28.32
CA LEU A 741 21.81 -17.94 -28.21
C LEU A 741 22.06 -18.60 -29.58
N THR A 742 22.98 -19.55 -29.65
CA THR A 742 23.22 -20.26 -30.91
C THR A 742 22.07 -21.21 -31.22
N ALA A 743 21.85 -21.51 -32.50
CA ALA A 743 20.79 -22.43 -32.93
C ALA A 743 20.85 -23.82 -32.26
N ALA A 744 22.04 -24.27 -31.81
CA ALA A 744 22.20 -25.53 -31.07
C ALA A 744 21.76 -25.41 -29.60
N GLU A 745 21.83 -24.23 -28.99
CA GLU A 745 21.32 -23.95 -27.65
C GLU A 745 19.80 -23.80 -27.70
N ALA A 746 19.26 -23.12 -28.71
CA ALA A 746 17.82 -23.10 -28.99
C ALA A 746 17.25 -24.51 -29.26
N GLU A 747 17.93 -25.34 -30.07
CA GLU A 747 17.53 -26.74 -30.30
C GLU A 747 17.62 -27.59 -29.03
N THR A 748 18.55 -27.28 -28.11
CA THR A 748 18.64 -27.93 -26.79
C THR A 748 17.50 -27.49 -25.86
N ILE A 749 17.09 -26.21 -25.91
CA ILE A 749 15.95 -25.67 -25.17
C ILE A 749 14.65 -26.31 -25.68
N GLN A 750 14.44 -26.39 -27.00
CA GLN A 750 13.28 -27.08 -27.58
C GLN A 750 13.24 -28.57 -27.18
N GLN A 751 14.37 -29.28 -27.25
CA GLN A 751 14.45 -30.67 -26.76
C GLN A 751 14.16 -30.81 -25.25
N SER A 752 14.31 -29.74 -24.46
CA SER A 752 13.91 -29.73 -23.04
C SER A 752 12.41 -29.42 -22.84
N HIS A 753 11.83 -28.58 -23.71
CA HIS A 753 10.40 -28.31 -23.79
C HIS A 753 9.61 -29.57 -24.22
N ASP A 754 10.02 -30.22 -25.29
CA ASP A 754 9.41 -31.46 -25.80
C ASP A 754 9.46 -32.60 -24.77
N GLN A 755 10.50 -32.64 -23.92
CA GLN A 755 10.63 -33.59 -22.82
C GLN A 755 9.74 -33.26 -21.61
N ALA A 756 9.23 -32.04 -21.48
CA ALA A 756 8.35 -31.65 -20.39
C ALA A 756 6.90 -32.15 -20.57
N LEU A 757 6.48 -32.42 -21.81
CA LEU A 757 5.10 -32.75 -22.21
C LEU A 757 4.77 -34.26 -22.19
N ALA A 758 5.70 -35.13 -21.79
CA ALA A 758 5.51 -36.58 -21.81
C ALA A 758 4.72 -37.12 -20.58
N PRO A 759 3.59 -37.83 -20.76
CA PRO A 759 2.70 -38.21 -19.67
C PRO A 759 3.11 -39.50 -18.92
N ASP A 760 4.25 -39.50 -18.21
CA ASP A 760 4.53 -40.49 -17.15
C ASP A 760 5.57 -40.02 -16.09
N ARG A 761 5.25 -38.95 -15.34
CA ARG A 761 6.20 -38.29 -14.42
C ARG A 761 6.60 -39.08 -13.17
N ASN A 762 5.97 -40.22 -12.88
CA ASN A 762 6.21 -40.98 -11.65
C ASN A 762 7.57 -41.72 -11.60
N VAL A 763 8.25 -41.90 -12.74
CA VAL A 763 9.53 -42.63 -12.81
C VAL A 763 10.76 -41.71 -12.71
N GLN A 764 10.63 -40.40 -12.98
CA GLN A 764 11.77 -39.49 -13.08
C GLN A 764 12.20 -38.85 -11.74
N LEU A 765 11.29 -38.68 -10.79
CA LEU A 765 11.54 -38.03 -9.49
C LEU A 765 12.69 -38.66 -8.67
N GLN A 766 12.92 -39.98 -8.82
CA GLN A 766 14.06 -40.66 -8.18
C GLN A 766 15.44 -40.23 -8.70
N ARG A 767 15.54 -39.46 -9.81
CA ARG A 767 16.83 -39.05 -10.41
C ARG A 767 17.26 -37.62 -10.11
N GLN A 768 16.36 -36.72 -9.71
CA GLN A 768 16.70 -35.30 -9.44
C GLN A 768 17.24 -35.04 -8.02
N LEU A 769 17.28 -36.05 -7.15
CA LEU A 769 17.96 -35.99 -5.84
C LEU A 769 19.50 -36.02 -6.00
N ALA A 770 20.05 -34.90 -6.49
CA ALA A 770 21.45 -34.73 -6.88
C ALA A 770 22.11 -33.50 -6.21
N GLY A 771 21.95 -33.38 -4.89
CA GLY A 771 22.63 -32.40 -4.05
C GLY A 771 23.62 -33.06 -3.10
N TYR A 772 23.15 -33.39 -1.91
CA TYR A 772 23.92 -34.01 -0.83
C TYR A 772 23.51 -35.48 -0.62
N ARG A 773 24.46 -36.37 -0.31
CA ARG A 773 24.24 -37.85 -0.29
C ARG A 773 24.65 -38.56 1.00
N GLU A 774 25.00 -37.82 2.05
CA GLU A 774 25.31 -38.38 3.36
C GLU A 774 24.11 -38.24 4.29
N PRO A 775 23.88 -39.18 5.24
CA PRO A 775 22.70 -39.13 6.12
C PRO A 775 22.57 -37.83 6.89
N VAL A 776 21.33 -37.33 6.97
CA VAL A 776 20.94 -36.10 7.68
C VAL A 776 19.84 -36.42 8.69
N LEU A 777 20.03 -36.05 9.96
CA LEU A 777 19.00 -36.22 11.00
C LEU A 777 18.12 -34.99 11.20
N GLY A 778 18.72 -33.81 11.20
CA GLY A 778 18.09 -32.51 11.45
C GLY A 778 18.57 -31.47 10.46
N VAL A 779 17.67 -30.56 10.09
CA VAL A 779 17.92 -29.45 9.18
C VAL A 779 17.40 -28.15 9.78
N ALA A 780 18.12 -27.05 9.54
CA ALA A 780 17.69 -25.68 9.78
C ALA A 780 18.32 -24.78 8.72
N MET A 781 17.90 -23.53 8.60
CA MET A 781 18.47 -22.60 7.63
C MET A 781 18.44 -21.16 8.14
N ASP A 782 19.19 -20.33 7.45
CA ASP A 782 19.06 -18.88 7.43
C ASP A 782 19.05 -18.38 5.98
N ASP A 783 18.93 -17.07 5.85
CA ASP A 783 18.92 -16.25 4.64
C ASP A 783 20.08 -16.58 3.67
N THR A 784 21.21 -17.05 4.19
CA THR A 784 22.45 -17.31 3.43
C THR A 784 22.71 -18.80 3.16
N SER A 785 22.24 -19.67 4.06
CA SER A 785 22.84 -20.99 4.28
C SER A 785 21.86 -22.02 4.83
N LEU A 786 22.02 -23.26 4.36
CA LEU A 786 21.27 -24.42 4.82
C LEU A 786 22.18 -25.29 5.70
N TYR A 787 21.72 -25.70 6.87
CA TYR A 787 22.50 -26.38 7.89
C TYR A 787 21.98 -27.79 8.11
N ALA A 788 22.83 -28.80 7.93
CA ALA A 788 22.46 -30.21 8.08
C ALA A 788 23.33 -30.93 9.13
N THR A 789 22.71 -31.66 10.05
CA THR A 789 23.44 -32.52 10.99
C THR A 789 23.84 -33.84 10.33
N HIS A 790 25.14 -34.11 10.24
CA HIS A 790 25.67 -35.36 9.68
C HIS A 790 26.34 -36.23 10.76
N TYR A 791 26.09 -37.55 10.66
CA TYR A 791 26.72 -38.58 11.49
C TYR A 791 27.11 -39.80 10.66
N TYR A 792 28.21 -40.46 11.04
CA TYR A 792 28.75 -41.62 10.33
C TYR A 792 28.07 -42.93 10.77
N GLU A 793 27.20 -43.52 9.94
CA GLU A 793 26.74 -44.91 10.16
C GLU A 793 27.70 -45.95 9.57
N THR A 794 27.85 -47.07 10.29
CA THR A 794 28.27 -48.35 9.71
C THR A 794 27.05 -49.24 9.54
N ALA A 795 26.82 -49.77 8.33
CA ALA A 795 25.58 -50.41 7.87
C ALA A 795 25.17 -51.75 8.54
N ALA A 796 25.56 -51.98 9.80
CA ALA A 796 25.19 -53.14 10.60
C ALA A 796 24.27 -52.79 11.79
N GLU A 797 24.46 -51.62 12.42
CA GLU A 797 23.76 -51.20 13.65
C GLU A 797 23.59 -49.66 13.66
N PRO A 798 22.37 -49.11 13.43
CA PRO A 798 22.17 -47.67 13.18
C PRO A 798 22.35 -46.76 14.42
N HIS A 799 22.84 -47.29 15.54
CA HIS A 799 22.87 -46.59 16.83
C HIS A 799 24.21 -46.69 17.58
N THR A 800 25.27 -47.24 16.97
CA THR A 800 26.53 -47.61 17.66
C THR A 800 27.80 -46.97 17.09
N SER A 801 27.71 -45.78 16.49
CA SER A 801 28.89 -45.09 15.96
C SER A 801 29.73 -44.43 17.06
N ASP A 802 30.97 -44.91 17.23
CA ASP A 802 31.96 -44.36 18.17
C ASP A 802 32.72 -43.13 17.59
N GLN A 803 32.18 -42.44 16.58
CA GLN A 803 32.78 -41.23 15.99
C GLN A 803 31.90 -39.98 16.18
N PRO A 804 32.51 -38.80 16.44
CA PRO A 804 31.80 -37.53 16.41
C PRO A 804 31.25 -37.22 15.01
N GLY A 805 30.17 -36.43 14.97
CA GLY A 805 29.56 -35.96 13.72
C GLY A 805 30.11 -34.63 13.23
N SER A 806 29.45 -34.07 12.22
CA SER A 806 29.71 -32.71 11.72
C SER A 806 28.41 -31.97 11.45
N LEU A 807 28.36 -30.68 11.79
CA LEU A 807 27.46 -29.76 11.11
C LEU A 807 27.99 -29.51 9.70
N VAL A 808 27.14 -29.58 8.69
CA VAL A 808 27.50 -29.30 7.30
C VAL A 808 26.72 -28.09 6.83
N VAL A 809 27.45 -27.04 6.46
CA VAL A 809 26.90 -25.79 5.93
C VAL A 809 26.82 -25.94 4.42
N LEU A 810 25.64 -25.73 3.86
CA LEU A 810 25.29 -26.03 2.49
C LEU A 810 24.74 -24.78 1.79
N ASP A 811 24.98 -24.74 0.49
CA ASP A 811 24.39 -23.74 -0.37
C ASP A 811 22.90 -24.02 -0.65
N ARG A 812 22.01 -23.04 -0.41
CA ARG A 812 20.55 -23.16 -0.65
C ARG A 812 20.26 -23.54 -2.12
N ALA A 813 20.91 -22.84 -3.05
CA ALA A 813 20.66 -22.94 -4.48
C ALA A 813 21.29 -24.17 -5.18
N THR A 814 22.33 -24.80 -4.60
CA THR A 814 23.04 -25.94 -5.23
C THR A 814 23.20 -27.18 -4.35
N LEU A 815 22.83 -27.12 -3.07
CA LEU A 815 23.05 -28.17 -2.05
C LEU A 815 24.51 -28.64 -1.93
N ARG A 816 25.47 -27.79 -2.33
CA ARG A 816 26.91 -28.07 -2.23
C ARG A 816 27.42 -27.67 -0.84
N PRO A 817 28.23 -28.49 -0.15
CA PRO A 817 28.84 -28.10 1.11
C PRO A 817 29.76 -26.87 0.96
N LYS A 818 29.38 -25.75 1.58
CA LYS A 818 30.21 -24.56 1.79
C LYS A 818 31.28 -24.84 2.84
N ALA A 819 30.91 -25.53 3.94
CA ALA A 819 31.81 -25.85 5.05
C ALA A 819 31.38 -27.09 5.86
N ARG A 820 32.27 -27.57 6.72
CA ARG A 820 31.97 -28.59 7.75
C ARG A 820 32.59 -28.20 9.09
N VAL A 821 31.76 -28.18 10.14
CA VAL A 821 32.19 -27.89 11.52
C VAL A 821 32.10 -29.20 12.32
N PRO A 822 33.19 -29.69 12.93
CA PRO A 822 33.13 -30.84 13.84
C PRO A 822 32.23 -30.56 15.05
N VAL A 823 31.36 -31.50 15.40
CA VAL A 823 30.45 -31.40 16.57
C VAL A 823 30.59 -32.64 17.46
N GLY A 824 29.70 -32.81 18.43
CA GLY A 824 29.67 -33.96 19.33
C GLY A 824 29.20 -35.26 18.65
N TYR A 825 28.87 -36.25 19.48
CA TYR A 825 28.45 -37.57 19.01
C TYR A 825 26.98 -37.58 18.59
N ARG A 826 26.65 -38.20 17.45
CA ARG A 826 25.27 -38.39 16.98
C ARG A 826 24.44 -37.08 17.03
N PRO A 827 24.85 -36.02 16.29
CA PRO A 827 24.05 -34.79 16.20
C PRO A 827 22.65 -35.11 15.64
N ARG A 828 21.61 -34.64 16.34
CA ARG A 828 20.20 -34.97 16.08
C ARG A 828 19.44 -33.82 15.44
N SER A 829 19.40 -32.68 16.12
CA SER A 829 18.68 -31.47 15.71
C SER A 829 19.64 -30.28 15.72
N VAL A 830 19.27 -29.22 15.01
CA VAL A 830 20.03 -27.98 14.85
C VAL A 830 19.05 -26.81 14.79
N ALA A 831 19.41 -25.70 15.43
CA ALA A 831 18.67 -24.44 15.34
C ALA A 831 19.64 -23.28 15.09
N VAL A 832 19.19 -22.25 14.37
CA VAL A 832 19.97 -21.04 14.04
C VAL A 832 19.30 -19.84 14.71
N ASN A 833 20.07 -19.10 15.49
CA ASN A 833 19.66 -17.86 16.14
C ASN A 833 20.42 -16.71 15.46
N THR A 834 19.71 -15.98 14.60
CA THR A 834 20.21 -14.82 13.85
C THR A 834 20.59 -13.68 14.80
N ALA A 835 19.70 -13.30 15.71
CA ALA A 835 19.90 -12.22 16.69
C ALA A 835 21.11 -12.41 17.63
N GLY A 836 21.52 -13.66 17.89
CA GLY A 836 22.73 -13.99 18.66
C GLY A 836 23.96 -14.30 17.80
N ASP A 837 23.80 -14.44 16.48
CA ASP A 837 24.81 -14.95 15.53
C ASP A 837 25.33 -16.36 15.93
N ARG A 838 24.41 -17.25 16.36
CA ARG A 838 24.73 -18.61 16.87
C ARG A 838 24.01 -19.72 16.12
N ILE A 839 24.71 -20.84 15.94
CA ILE A 839 24.11 -22.11 15.52
C ILE A 839 24.27 -23.10 16.68
N TYR A 840 23.16 -23.73 17.08
CA TYR A 840 23.08 -24.67 18.19
C TYR A 840 22.84 -26.08 17.67
N VAL A 841 23.78 -27.00 17.92
CA VAL A 841 23.69 -28.40 17.45
C VAL A 841 23.53 -29.33 18.64
N LEU A 842 22.39 -30.04 18.69
CA LEU A 842 22.07 -30.98 19.76
C LEU A 842 22.69 -32.35 19.49
N ASN A 843 23.69 -32.73 20.27
CA ASN A 843 24.40 -34.00 20.15
C ASN A 843 23.90 -35.02 21.16
N GLY A 844 23.75 -36.27 20.69
CA GLY A 844 23.46 -37.42 21.53
C GLY A 844 24.62 -37.80 22.47
N SER A 845 24.33 -38.74 23.38
CA SER A 845 25.33 -39.19 24.36
C SER A 845 26.57 -39.83 23.75
N ARG A 846 27.73 -39.33 24.18
CA ARG A 846 29.05 -39.84 23.83
C ARG A 846 29.31 -41.25 24.40
N PRO A 847 30.13 -42.09 23.74
CA PRO A 847 30.51 -43.41 24.24
C PRO A 847 31.01 -43.37 25.70
N GLY A 848 30.55 -44.32 26.51
CA GLY A 848 30.87 -44.41 27.94
C GLY A 848 30.10 -43.46 28.86
N HIS A 849 29.34 -42.48 28.35
CA HIS A 849 28.53 -41.55 29.14
C HIS A 849 27.07 -41.49 28.66
N PRO A 850 26.26 -42.56 28.81
CA PRO A 850 24.93 -42.69 28.20
C PRO A 850 23.83 -41.75 28.74
N ASN A 851 24.16 -40.90 29.72
CA ASN A 851 23.23 -40.03 30.45
C ASN A 851 23.70 -38.55 30.46
N VAL A 852 24.29 -38.11 29.35
CA VAL A 852 24.66 -36.69 29.10
C VAL A 852 24.41 -36.45 27.61
N ASN A 853 23.74 -35.36 27.25
CA ASN A 853 23.70 -34.86 25.87
C ASN A 853 24.47 -33.54 25.81
N GLU A 854 24.98 -33.17 24.64
CA GLU A 854 25.92 -32.06 24.51
C GLU A 854 25.40 -31.08 23.46
N LEU A 855 25.15 -29.82 23.85
CA LEU A 855 24.76 -28.76 22.92
C LEU A 855 26.02 -28.02 22.45
N THR A 856 26.45 -28.24 21.21
CA THR A 856 27.58 -27.51 20.62
C THR A 856 27.09 -26.15 20.14
N VAL A 857 27.72 -25.08 20.62
CA VAL A 857 27.47 -23.70 20.14
C VAL A 857 28.54 -23.34 19.13
N ILE A 858 28.11 -22.88 17.95
CA ILE A 858 28.96 -22.45 16.85
C ILE A 858 28.66 -20.98 16.54
N ASP A 859 29.71 -20.19 16.30
CA ASP A 859 29.60 -18.83 15.80
C ASP A 859 29.17 -18.86 14.32
N ARG A 860 28.01 -18.29 14.00
CA ARG A 860 27.39 -18.34 12.65
C ARG A 860 28.32 -17.78 11.57
N ARG A 861 28.99 -16.66 11.87
CA ARG A 861 29.79 -15.89 10.89
C ARG A 861 31.19 -16.47 10.63
N THR A 862 31.81 -17.09 11.64
CA THR A 862 33.17 -17.69 11.52
C THR A 862 33.15 -19.22 11.42
N LEU A 863 32.01 -19.85 11.65
CA LEU A 863 31.81 -21.31 11.68
C LEU A 863 32.76 -22.03 12.67
N SER A 864 33.11 -21.34 13.76
CA SER A 864 33.98 -21.85 14.82
C SER A 864 33.17 -22.27 16.05
N VAL A 865 33.57 -23.37 16.70
CA VAL A 865 32.92 -23.83 17.94
C VAL A 865 33.31 -22.89 19.08
N ILE A 866 32.33 -22.22 19.68
CA ILE A 866 32.49 -21.33 20.83
C ILE A 866 32.62 -22.16 22.12
N THR A 867 31.67 -23.08 22.33
CA THR A 867 31.59 -23.90 23.54
C THR A 867 30.74 -25.16 23.32
N THR A 868 30.72 -26.06 24.30
CA THR A 868 29.82 -27.22 24.33
C THR A 868 29.20 -27.32 25.71
N ILE A 869 27.89 -27.11 25.79
CA ILE A 869 27.12 -27.12 27.04
C ILE A 869 26.68 -28.56 27.32
N SER A 870 27.01 -29.08 28.49
CA SER A 870 26.60 -30.44 28.91
C SER A 870 25.18 -30.41 29.48
N ILE A 871 24.19 -30.82 28.69
CA ILE A 871 22.78 -30.88 29.12
C ILE A 871 22.58 -32.13 29.99
N ALA A 872 22.26 -31.91 31.27
CA ALA A 872 22.22 -32.95 32.30
C ALA A 872 20.94 -33.81 32.26
N THR A 873 20.87 -34.71 31.28
CA THR A 873 19.68 -35.52 30.98
C THR A 873 19.86 -37.02 31.29
N ALA A 874 18.97 -37.62 32.07
CA ALA A 874 19.04 -39.07 32.37
C ALA A 874 18.58 -40.01 31.21
N GLN A 875 18.19 -39.46 30.06
CA GLN A 875 17.95 -40.14 28.78
C GLN A 875 18.30 -39.20 27.60
N THR A 876 18.12 -39.62 26.35
CA THR A 876 18.34 -38.78 25.16
C THR A 876 17.44 -37.55 25.13
N ALA A 877 18.04 -36.37 25.03
CA ALA A 877 17.41 -35.18 24.51
C ALA A 877 16.92 -35.42 23.07
N THR A 878 15.86 -34.72 22.69
CA THR A 878 15.09 -35.02 21.48
C THR A 878 15.28 -33.98 20.40
N ASP A 879 15.11 -32.70 20.75
CA ASP A 879 15.07 -31.57 19.81
C ASP A 879 15.59 -30.26 20.43
N VAL A 880 15.91 -29.26 19.59
CA VAL A 880 16.34 -27.92 19.99
C VAL A 880 15.68 -26.84 19.13
N VAL A 881 15.12 -25.81 19.78
CA VAL A 881 14.57 -24.61 19.12
C VAL A 881 15.11 -23.34 19.77
N VAL A 882 14.97 -22.21 19.08
CA VAL A 882 15.40 -20.89 19.55
C VAL A 882 14.23 -19.91 19.55
N ASN A 883 14.28 -18.92 20.43
CA ASN A 883 13.55 -17.68 20.30
C ASN A 883 14.60 -16.56 20.08
N PRO A 884 14.77 -16.05 18.85
CA PRO A 884 15.62 -14.90 18.53
C PRO A 884 15.27 -13.64 19.34
N ARG A 885 13.97 -13.27 19.39
CA ARG A 885 13.46 -12.08 20.11
C ARG A 885 13.89 -12.01 21.58
N THR A 886 13.95 -13.14 22.29
CA THR A 886 14.43 -13.21 23.70
C THR A 886 15.88 -13.73 23.84
N ASN A 887 16.53 -14.08 22.73
CA ASN A 887 17.84 -14.74 22.69
C ASN A 887 17.92 -15.96 23.65
N ARG A 888 16.90 -16.82 23.56
CA ARG A 888 16.75 -18.05 24.36
C ARG A 888 16.83 -19.29 23.47
N VAL A 889 17.34 -20.38 24.03
CA VAL A 889 17.39 -21.70 23.37
C VAL A 889 16.72 -22.73 24.27
N TYR A 890 15.88 -23.58 23.70
CA TYR A 890 15.11 -24.60 24.42
C TYR A 890 15.49 -25.98 23.90
N VAL A 891 15.83 -26.90 24.80
CA VAL A 891 16.21 -28.29 24.47
C VAL A 891 15.25 -29.26 25.17
N SER A 892 14.55 -30.08 24.40
CA SER A 892 13.57 -31.03 24.93
C SER A 892 14.21 -32.32 25.46
N ASN A 893 13.67 -32.81 26.57
CA ASN A 893 14.12 -34.01 27.26
C ASN A 893 12.89 -34.88 27.60
N ASN A 894 12.82 -36.07 26.98
CA ASN A 894 11.67 -36.99 27.03
C ASN A 894 11.21 -37.40 28.45
N LEU A 895 12.03 -37.15 29.49
CA LEU A 895 11.66 -37.40 30.87
C LEU A 895 10.67 -36.37 31.43
N GLY A 896 10.62 -35.15 30.88
CA GLY A 896 9.69 -34.09 31.31
C GLY A 896 10.22 -32.67 31.38
N LEU A 897 11.46 -32.40 30.96
CA LEU A 897 12.08 -31.08 31.09
C LEU A 897 12.27 -30.40 29.73
N LEU A 898 12.17 -29.07 29.71
CA LEU A 898 12.79 -28.21 28.71
C LEU A 898 13.98 -27.54 29.38
N HIS A 899 15.18 -27.82 28.90
CA HIS A 899 16.39 -27.13 29.35
C HIS A 899 16.47 -25.80 28.61
N VAL A 900 16.65 -24.69 29.34
CA VAL A 900 16.72 -23.35 28.73
C VAL A 900 18.15 -22.83 28.81
N ILE A 901 18.68 -22.32 27.71
CA ILE A 901 20.01 -21.73 27.64
C ILE A 901 19.86 -20.24 27.34
N ASP A 902 20.61 -19.41 28.06
CA ASP A 902 20.81 -18.00 27.70
C ASP A 902 21.78 -17.93 26.52
N GLY A 903 21.32 -17.42 25.36
CA GLY A 903 22.12 -17.42 24.13
C GLY A 903 23.25 -16.39 24.10
N ALA A 904 23.19 -15.36 24.96
CA ALA A 904 24.28 -14.39 25.11
C ALA A 904 25.39 -14.95 26.02
N ALA A 905 25.02 -15.44 27.21
CA ALA A 905 25.95 -16.00 28.19
C ALA A 905 26.43 -17.41 27.85
N ASN A 906 25.68 -18.16 27.02
CA ASN A 906 25.91 -19.56 26.69
C ASN A 906 25.91 -20.48 27.93
N THR A 907 24.97 -20.22 28.84
CA THR A 907 24.80 -20.93 30.11
C THR A 907 23.39 -21.46 30.30
N GLU A 908 23.27 -22.65 30.88
CA GLU A 908 21.98 -23.24 31.27
C GLU A 908 21.31 -22.44 32.40
N LEU A 909 20.08 -21.99 32.14
CA LEU A 909 19.16 -21.38 33.09
C LEU A 909 18.29 -22.48 33.75
N PRO A 910 17.55 -22.19 34.85
CA PRO A 910 16.69 -23.18 35.49
C PRO A 910 15.70 -23.82 34.49
N PRO A 911 15.66 -25.16 34.37
CA PRO A 911 14.84 -25.84 33.36
C PRO A 911 13.35 -25.78 33.70
N ILE A 912 12.52 -25.73 32.66
CA ILE A 912 11.06 -25.75 32.77
C ILE A 912 10.60 -27.20 32.92
N ASN A 913 9.69 -27.46 33.88
CA ASN A 913 9.16 -28.80 34.14
C ASN A 913 7.77 -28.98 33.52
N MET A 914 7.71 -29.65 32.37
CA MET A 914 6.47 -30.01 31.67
C MET A 914 5.84 -31.31 32.22
N GLY A 915 6.45 -31.96 33.20
CA GLY A 915 5.96 -33.21 33.79
C GLY A 915 6.60 -34.43 33.14
N VAL A 916 6.14 -34.85 31.94
CA VAL A 916 6.72 -35.98 31.20
C VAL A 916 6.55 -35.86 29.68
N GLY A 917 7.50 -36.41 28.91
CA GLY A 917 7.30 -36.72 27.49
C GLY A 917 7.38 -35.61 26.42
N PRO A 918 8.03 -34.43 26.61
CA PRO A 918 8.19 -33.48 25.52
C PRO A 918 9.12 -34.04 24.42
N LEU A 919 8.81 -33.78 23.15
CA LEU A 919 9.49 -34.27 21.95
C LEU A 919 9.90 -33.09 21.04
N GLY A 920 9.38 -32.98 19.81
CA GLY A 920 9.60 -31.82 18.94
C GLY A 920 8.89 -30.56 19.45
N MET A 921 9.36 -29.39 19.01
CA MET A 921 8.92 -28.08 19.50
C MET A 921 8.81 -27.07 18.36
N ALA A 922 7.98 -26.04 18.56
CA ALA A 922 7.96 -24.83 17.75
C ALA A 922 7.98 -23.60 18.66
N VAL A 923 8.38 -22.45 18.10
CA VAL A 923 8.33 -21.15 18.77
C VAL A 923 7.49 -20.21 17.93
N ASP A 924 6.48 -19.62 18.55
CA ASP A 924 5.87 -18.38 18.05
C ASP A 924 6.65 -17.20 18.64
N GLU A 925 7.34 -16.46 17.78
CA GLU A 925 8.14 -15.30 18.16
C GLU A 925 7.31 -14.06 18.47
N SER A 926 6.05 -13.99 18.02
CA SER A 926 5.17 -12.85 18.27
C SER A 926 4.73 -12.82 19.74
N THR A 927 4.25 -13.94 20.29
CA THR A 927 3.84 -14.06 21.70
C THR A 927 4.95 -14.57 22.64
N ASN A 928 6.14 -14.89 22.12
CA ASN A 928 7.22 -15.58 22.85
C ASN A 928 6.81 -16.94 23.44
N THR A 929 5.95 -17.68 22.73
CA THR A 929 5.38 -18.95 23.21
C THR A 929 6.02 -20.15 22.53
N ILE A 930 6.58 -21.04 23.34
CA ILE A 930 7.14 -22.33 22.93
C ILE A 930 6.03 -23.38 23.00
N TYR A 931 5.68 -23.98 21.86
CA TYR A 931 4.71 -25.07 21.74
C TYR A 931 5.44 -26.41 21.63
N VAL A 932 4.90 -27.46 22.27
CA VAL A 932 5.63 -28.70 22.55
C VAL A 932 4.75 -29.93 22.32
N ALA A 933 5.20 -30.84 21.45
CA ALA A 933 4.59 -32.15 21.28
C ALA A 933 4.88 -33.02 22.52
N MET A 934 3.84 -33.53 23.19
CA MET A 934 4.00 -34.33 24.41
C MET A 934 3.45 -35.74 24.25
N SER A 935 4.33 -36.74 24.18
CA SER A 935 3.93 -38.15 24.17
C SER A 935 4.76 -39.01 25.12
N ARG A 936 4.07 -39.76 25.97
CA ARG A 936 4.66 -40.84 26.78
C ARG A 936 3.62 -41.92 27.09
N PRO A 937 3.39 -42.88 26.16
CA PRO A 937 2.44 -43.98 26.36
C PRO A 937 2.72 -44.88 27.58
N SER A 938 3.98 -44.88 28.06
CA SER A 938 4.45 -45.65 29.22
C SER A 938 4.41 -44.89 30.54
N ALA A 939 3.89 -43.66 30.57
CA ALA A 939 3.65 -42.91 31.81
C ALA A 939 2.41 -43.43 32.55
N SER A 940 2.22 -42.98 33.80
CA SER A 940 1.06 -43.31 34.62
C SER A 940 0.54 -42.03 35.30
N PRO A 941 -0.51 -41.37 34.76
CA PRO A 941 -1.23 -41.71 33.52
C PRO A 941 -0.37 -41.53 32.25
N PRO A 942 -0.69 -42.20 31.14
CA PRO A 942 -0.08 -41.93 29.84
C PRO A 942 -0.35 -40.49 29.39
N VAL A 943 0.60 -39.90 28.65
CA VAL A 943 0.48 -38.53 28.11
C VAL A 943 0.44 -38.56 26.58
N THR A 944 -0.51 -37.80 26.03
CA THR A 944 -0.72 -37.52 24.60
C THR A 944 -1.36 -36.13 24.52
N ALA A 945 -0.53 -35.09 24.40
CA ALA A 945 -0.96 -33.71 24.54
C ALA A 945 -0.08 -32.74 23.74
N LEU A 946 -0.58 -31.52 23.59
CA LEU A 946 0.20 -30.32 23.34
C LEU A 946 0.44 -29.63 24.69
N GLY A 947 1.68 -29.22 24.96
CA GLY A 947 1.99 -28.26 26.01
C GLY A 947 2.46 -26.94 25.40
N SER A 948 2.30 -25.83 26.11
CA SER A 948 2.99 -24.58 25.76
C SER A 948 3.50 -23.82 26.97
N VAL A 949 4.50 -22.97 26.73
CA VAL A 949 5.14 -22.11 27.75
C VAL A 949 5.44 -20.76 27.11
N THR A 950 5.06 -19.67 27.75
CA THR A 950 5.54 -18.33 27.38
C THR A 950 6.76 -17.98 28.23
N ASP A 951 7.86 -17.60 27.60
CA ASP A 951 9.11 -17.14 28.25
C ASP A 951 9.53 -15.81 27.63
N ASP A 952 9.20 -14.71 28.31
CA ASP A 952 9.50 -13.34 27.88
C ASP A 952 10.98 -12.94 28.13
N GLY A 953 11.80 -13.88 28.59
CA GLY A 953 13.19 -13.68 29.00
C GLY A 953 13.38 -13.37 30.48
N VAL A 954 12.32 -12.96 31.19
CA VAL A 954 12.27 -12.59 32.62
C VAL A 954 11.33 -13.51 33.42
N THR A 955 10.13 -13.79 32.90
CA THR A 955 9.09 -14.63 33.50
C THR A 955 8.78 -15.85 32.63
N ARG A 956 8.25 -16.90 33.26
CA ARG A 956 7.96 -18.20 32.62
C ARG A 956 6.59 -18.72 33.03
N THR A 957 5.66 -18.72 32.08
CA THR A 957 4.27 -19.13 32.31
C THR A 957 3.99 -20.43 31.56
N ILE A 958 3.85 -21.53 32.32
CA ILE A 958 3.45 -22.84 31.77
C ILE A 958 1.93 -22.85 31.63
N HIS A 959 1.43 -23.13 30.43
CA HIS A 959 0.00 -23.16 30.13
C HIS A 959 -0.63 -24.54 30.43
N PRO A 960 -1.98 -24.62 30.56
CA PRO A 960 -2.68 -25.90 30.59
C PRO A 960 -2.39 -26.75 29.34
N GLN A 961 -2.21 -28.06 29.54
CA GLN A 961 -1.97 -29.00 28.44
C GLN A 961 -3.28 -29.32 27.69
N VAL A 962 -3.25 -29.31 26.36
CA VAL A 962 -4.38 -29.65 25.49
C VAL A 962 -4.31 -31.14 25.11
N PRO A 963 -5.27 -31.99 25.50
CA PRO A 963 -5.23 -33.42 25.16
C PRO A 963 -5.50 -33.66 23.66
N LEU A 964 -4.54 -34.27 22.95
CA LEU A 964 -4.62 -34.52 21.50
C LEU A 964 -5.30 -35.87 21.15
N GLY A 965 -6.16 -36.38 22.04
CA GLY A 965 -6.90 -37.63 21.85
C GLY A 965 -6.29 -38.86 22.54
N PRO A 966 -6.58 -40.08 22.05
CA PRO A 966 -6.21 -41.33 22.72
C PRO A 966 -4.71 -41.61 22.73
N VAL A 967 -4.25 -42.46 23.64
CA VAL A 967 -2.83 -42.80 23.87
C VAL A 967 -2.07 -43.23 22.59
N GLY A 968 -2.78 -43.77 21.58
CA GLY A 968 -2.19 -44.17 20.29
C GLY A 968 -1.86 -43.02 19.33
N THR A 969 -2.39 -41.80 19.52
CA THR A 969 -2.14 -40.66 18.60
C THR A 969 -0.63 -40.37 18.49
N GLN A 970 0.06 -40.30 19.64
CA GLN A 970 1.52 -40.11 19.73
C GLN A 970 2.03 -38.89 18.92
N PRO A 971 1.76 -37.65 19.40
CA PRO A 971 2.37 -36.46 18.82
C PRO A 971 3.91 -36.57 18.86
N THR A 972 4.55 -36.12 17.79
CA THR A 972 6.00 -36.22 17.56
C THR A 972 6.67 -34.86 17.47
N ASP A 973 6.04 -33.93 16.74
CA ASP A 973 6.61 -32.65 16.36
C ASP A 973 5.52 -31.58 16.15
N VAL A 974 5.90 -30.30 16.13
CA VAL A 974 4.98 -29.15 16.08
C VAL A 974 5.47 -28.11 15.07
N ALA A 975 4.55 -27.43 14.38
CA ALA A 975 4.83 -26.19 13.65
C ALA A 975 3.75 -25.14 13.93
N VAL A 976 4.15 -23.87 14.01
CA VAL A 976 3.26 -22.71 14.15
C VAL A 976 3.06 -22.02 12.80
N ASP A 977 1.94 -21.33 12.66
CA ASP A 977 1.66 -20.41 11.58
C ASP A 977 0.87 -19.20 12.15
N PRO A 978 1.59 -18.16 12.63
CA PRO A 978 0.95 -17.02 13.30
C PRO A 978 0.00 -16.24 12.40
N PHE A 979 0.33 -16.08 11.12
CA PHE A 979 -0.45 -15.32 10.13
C PHE A 979 -1.90 -15.84 10.05
N ASN A 980 -2.06 -17.14 9.84
CA ASN A 980 -3.39 -17.76 9.73
C ASN A 980 -4.01 -18.18 11.07
N ASN A 981 -3.40 -17.81 12.21
CA ASN A 981 -3.80 -18.27 13.54
C ASN A 981 -3.91 -19.82 13.59
N ARG A 982 -2.89 -20.55 13.10
CA ARG A 982 -2.85 -22.02 13.08
C ARG A 982 -1.65 -22.62 13.82
N LEU A 983 -1.87 -23.82 14.33
CA LEU A 983 -0.89 -24.64 15.01
C LEU A 983 -1.05 -26.11 14.56
N TYR A 984 0.03 -26.72 14.09
CA TYR A 984 0.01 -28.07 13.53
C TYR A 984 0.84 -29.01 14.39
N THR A 985 0.26 -30.14 14.82
CA THR A 985 0.99 -31.20 15.53
C THR A 985 1.02 -32.48 14.70
N ALA A 986 2.23 -32.98 14.39
CA ALA A 986 2.42 -34.23 13.66
C ALA A 986 2.27 -35.45 14.58
N ASN A 987 1.42 -36.41 14.21
CA ASN A 987 1.09 -37.58 15.02
C ASN A 987 1.54 -38.88 14.34
N LEU A 988 2.33 -39.69 15.05
CA LEU A 988 2.87 -40.95 14.56
C LEU A 988 1.78 -42.00 14.26
N GLY A 989 0.67 -41.97 15.01
CA GLY A 989 -0.32 -43.05 15.04
C GLY A 989 0.16 -44.29 15.78
N GLY A 990 -0.74 -45.23 16.08
CA GLY A 990 -0.38 -46.41 16.87
C GLY A 990 -1.56 -47.28 17.30
N GLY A 991 -1.40 -48.60 17.15
CA GLY A 991 -2.45 -49.57 17.48
C GLY A 991 -3.67 -49.37 16.57
N PRO A 992 -4.87 -49.07 17.12
CA PRO A 992 -6.06 -48.76 16.33
C PRO A 992 -6.17 -47.28 15.92
N VAL A 993 -5.21 -46.42 16.31
CA VAL A 993 -5.25 -44.98 16.02
C VAL A 993 -4.46 -44.69 14.75
N HIS A 994 -5.09 -44.03 13.78
CA HIS A 994 -4.45 -43.64 12.53
C HIS A 994 -3.38 -42.56 12.74
N PRO A 995 -2.29 -42.55 11.95
CA PRO A 995 -1.40 -41.40 11.84
C PRO A 995 -2.15 -40.16 11.34
N SER A 996 -1.79 -38.97 11.83
CA SER A 996 -2.52 -37.75 11.48
C SER A 996 -1.65 -36.50 11.62
N VAL A 997 -2.16 -35.35 11.17
CA VAL A 997 -1.88 -34.06 11.80
C VAL A 997 -3.06 -33.71 12.71
N THR A 998 -2.83 -33.07 13.85
CA THR A 998 -3.87 -32.31 14.57
C THR A 998 -3.65 -30.84 14.27
N VAL A 999 -4.68 -30.18 13.74
CA VAL A 999 -4.72 -28.75 13.51
C VAL A 999 -5.46 -28.12 14.68
N LEU A 1000 -4.85 -27.11 15.28
CA LEU A 1000 -5.41 -26.29 16.33
C LEU A 1000 -5.38 -24.83 15.89
N GLU A 1001 -6.24 -24.03 16.50
CA GLU A 1001 -6.16 -22.58 16.43
C GLU A 1001 -5.03 -22.10 17.35
N LEU A 1002 -4.22 -21.12 16.93
CA LEU A 1002 -3.01 -20.74 17.68
C LEU A 1002 -3.33 -19.95 18.96
N SER A 1003 -4.31 -19.03 18.88
CA SER A 1003 -4.72 -18.11 19.94
C SER A 1003 -5.49 -18.81 21.08
N THR A 1004 -6.52 -19.60 20.75
CA THR A 1004 -7.33 -20.34 21.73
C THR A 1004 -6.63 -21.64 22.16
N ARG A 1005 -5.99 -22.34 21.22
CA ARG A 1005 -5.50 -23.74 21.29
C ARG A 1005 -6.63 -24.79 21.27
N GLU A 1006 -7.79 -24.44 20.73
CA GLU A 1006 -8.84 -25.43 20.45
C GLU A 1006 -8.52 -26.26 19.19
N ILE A 1007 -8.97 -27.52 19.17
CA ILE A 1007 -8.68 -28.45 18.07
C ILE A 1007 -9.70 -28.22 16.95
N ILE A 1008 -9.23 -27.67 15.82
CA ILE A 1008 -10.04 -27.45 14.62
C ILE A 1008 -10.32 -28.78 13.91
N LYS A 1009 -9.27 -29.57 13.64
CA LYS A 1009 -9.38 -30.75 12.76
C LYS A 1009 -8.30 -31.80 13.03
N GLN A 1010 -8.62 -33.07 12.80
CA GLN A 1010 -7.63 -34.15 12.76
C GLN A 1010 -7.53 -34.70 11.33
N VAL A 1011 -6.41 -34.42 10.66
CA VAL A 1011 -6.16 -34.75 9.25
C VAL A 1011 -5.47 -36.10 9.16
N ASN A 1012 -6.19 -37.14 8.73
CA ASN A 1012 -5.62 -38.49 8.59
C ASN A 1012 -4.53 -38.55 7.52
N LEU A 1013 -3.43 -39.23 7.81
CA LEU A 1013 -2.30 -39.41 6.90
C LEU A 1013 -2.20 -40.86 6.41
N SER A 1014 -1.55 -41.06 5.26
CA SER A 1014 -1.36 -42.39 4.65
C SER A 1014 -0.30 -43.26 5.36
N GLY A 1015 0.44 -42.71 6.33
CA GLY A 1015 1.44 -43.42 7.14
C GLY A 1015 2.01 -42.55 8.27
N PRO A 1016 2.95 -43.09 9.08
CA PRO A 1016 3.47 -42.39 10.26
C PRO A 1016 4.13 -41.05 9.90
N ALA A 1017 3.86 -40.01 10.70
CA ALA A 1017 4.53 -38.71 10.65
C ALA A 1017 5.70 -38.64 11.66
N ARG A 1018 6.70 -37.80 11.38
CA ARG A 1018 7.92 -37.64 12.21
C ARG A 1018 8.30 -36.19 12.50
N ALA A 1019 8.20 -35.33 11.49
CA ALA A 1019 8.57 -33.92 11.58
C ALA A 1019 7.64 -33.07 10.70
N ILE A 1020 7.48 -31.80 11.03
CA ILE A 1020 6.54 -30.89 10.35
C ILE A 1020 7.09 -29.47 10.27
N ALA A 1021 6.88 -28.79 9.14
CA ALA A 1021 7.21 -27.38 8.94
C ALA A 1021 6.13 -26.69 8.11
N VAL A 1022 5.81 -25.43 8.40
CA VAL A 1022 4.89 -24.60 7.58
C VAL A 1022 5.72 -23.71 6.65
N SER A 1023 5.25 -23.48 5.42
CA SER A 1023 5.87 -22.48 4.54
C SER A 1023 5.37 -21.08 4.91
N PRO A 1024 6.25 -20.10 5.19
CA PRO A 1024 5.84 -18.73 5.52
C PRO A 1024 5.34 -17.91 4.31
N HIS A 1025 5.13 -18.54 3.14
CA HIS A 1025 4.59 -17.89 1.93
C HIS A 1025 3.47 -18.67 1.23
N ALA A 1026 3.27 -19.93 1.62
CA ALA A 1026 2.19 -20.78 1.09
C ALA A 1026 1.30 -21.31 2.22
N HIS A 1027 1.71 -21.14 3.49
CA HIS A 1027 1.03 -21.53 4.73
C HIS A 1027 0.58 -23.00 4.83
N GLN A 1028 1.01 -23.83 3.86
CA GLN A 1028 0.84 -25.26 3.84
C GLN A 1028 1.82 -25.93 4.81
N ALA A 1029 1.32 -26.95 5.53
CA ALA A 1029 2.13 -27.74 6.47
C ALA A 1029 2.70 -28.98 5.77
N TYR A 1030 4.03 -29.08 5.74
CA TYR A 1030 4.78 -30.15 5.10
C TYR A 1030 5.20 -31.19 6.14
N VAL A 1031 4.67 -32.40 6.02
CA VAL A 1031 4.76 -33.47 7.02
C VAL A 1031 5.67 -34.59 6.54
N ALA A 1032 6.88 -34.68 7.10
CA ALA A 1032 7.81 -35.76 6.80
C ALA A 1032 7.37 -37.08 7.46
N GLY A 1033 7.29 -38.16 6.69
CA GLY A 1033 6.87 -39.48 7.15
C GLY A 1033 7.54 -40.63 6.41
N GLU A 1034 7.37 -41.87 6.86
CA GLU A 1034 8.00 -43.01 6.18
C GLU A 1034 7.52 -43.09 4.72
N GLY A 1035 8.49 -43.13 3.78
CA GLY A 1035 8.27 -43.17 2.34
C GLY A 1035 7.84 -41.86 1.66
N ARG A 1036 7.66 -40.73 2.36
CA ARG A 1036 7.02 -39.54 1.78
C ARG A 1036 7.16 -38.23 2.56
N VAL A 1037 6.79 -37.13 1.91
CA VAL A 1037 6.29 -35.91 2.56
C VAL A 1037 4.83 -35.70 2.15
N ASP A 1038 3.92 -35.63 3.10
CA ASP A 1038 2.53 -35.20 2.86
C ASP A 1038 2.46 -33.67 2.98
N VAL A 1039 1.68 -33.02 2.13
CA VAL A 1039 1.40 -31.58 2.18
C VAL A 1039 -0.04 -31.39 2.62
N VAL A 1040 -0.27 -30.69 3.72
CA VAL A 1040 -1.59 -30.32 4.23
C VAL A 1040 -1.92 -28.90 3.79
N GLY A 1041 -3.04 -28.74 3.08
CA GLY A 1041 -3.54 -27.42 2.63
C GLY A 1041 -3.92 -26.53 3.82
N GLN A 1042 -3.65 -25.22 3.74
CA GLN A 1042 -4.08 -24.24 4.75
C GLN A 1042 -5.62 -24.26 4.85
N GLN A 1043 -6.32 -24.03 3.73
CA GLN A 1043 -7.78 -23.80 3.73
C GLN A 1043 -8.53 -25.13 3.87
N SER A 1044 -8.25 -26.08 2.96
CA SER A 1044 -8.94 -27.38 2.94
C SER A 1044 -8.67 -28.25 4.17
N LEU A 1045 -7.62 -27.94 4.95
CA LEU A 1045 -7.12 -28.73 6.09
C LEU A 1045 -7.17 -30.24 5.78
N SER A 1046 -6.57 -30.61 4.66
CA SER A 1046 -6.56 -31.97 4.12
C SER A 1046 -5.24 -32.24 3.39
N VAL A 1047 -4.89 -33.51 3.15
CA VAL A 1047 -3.68 -33.85 2.39
C VAL A 1047 -3.92 -33.55 0.91
N VAL A 1048 -3.46 -32.40 0.45
CA VAL A 1048 -3.60 -31.95 -0.95
C VAL A 1048 -2.56 -32.61 -1.86
N ARG A 1049 -1.45 -33.12 -1.31
CA ARG A 1049 -0.36 -33.75 -2.07
C ARG A 1049 0.46 -34.72 -1.22
N THR A 1050 0.88 -35.84 -1.79
CA THR A 1050 1.90 -36.73 -1.20
C THR A 1050 3.09 -36.82 -2.16
N ILE A 1051 4.29 -36.50 -1.68
CA ILE A 1051 5.53 -36.50 -2.45
C ILE A 1051 6.40 -37.70 -2.03
N PRO A 1052 6.77 -38.64 -2.92
CA PRO A 1052 7.60 -39.78 -2.56
C PRO A 1052 9.02 -39.40 -2.08
N ALA A 1053 9.47 -40.05 -1.00
CA ALA A 1053 10.81 -39.97 -0.43
C ALA A 1053 11.27 -41.37 0.05
N ASN A 1054 12.51 -41.56 0.52
CA ASN A 1054 12.92 -42.88 1.03
C ASN A 1054 12.61 -43.01 2.53
N ASN A 1055 13.31 -42.24 3.37
CA ASN A 1055 13.13 -42.24 4.81
C ASN A 1055 13.42 -40.84 5.38
N PRO A 1056 12.57 -39.84 5.07
CA PRO A 1056 12.74 -38.51 5.60
C PRO A 1056 12.52 -38.51 7.13
N PHE A 1057 13.23 -37.60 7.79
CA PHE A 1057 13.32 -37.56 9.25
C PHE A 1057 13.25 -36.13 9.80
N SER A 1058 13.62 -35.14 8.98
CA SER A 1058 13.46 -33.71 9.26
C SER A 1058 13.12 -32.97 7.97
N VAL A 1059 12.47 -31.82 8.12
CA VAL A 1059 11.98 -30.97 7.03
C VAL A 1059 12.12 -29.50 7.45
N VAL A 1060 12.51 -28.64 6.51
CA VAL A 1060 12.49 -27.18 6.69
C VAL A 1060 12.06 -26.52 5.39
N THR A 1061 11.28 -25.46 5.52
CA THR A 1061 10.76 -24.61 4.45
C THR A 1061 11.68 -23.40 4.25
N GLY A 1062 11.86 -22.98 3.00
CA GLY A 1062 12.61 -21.76 2.70
C GLY A 1062 11.92 -20.50 3.22
N ILE A 1063 12.75 -19.49 3.49
CA ILE A 1063 12.42 -18.16 4.00
C ILE A 1063 12.94 -17.10 3.02
N GLY A 1064 12.28 -15.94 2.91
CA GLY A 1064 12.47 -15.02 1.78
C GLY A 1064 12.07 -15.69 0.46
N ASP A 1065 12.71 -15.35 -0.65
CA ASP A 1065 12.27 -15.72 -2.02
C ASP A 1065 12.45 -17.20 -2.37
N ASP A 1066 12.98 -17.98 -1.43
CA ASP A 1066 13.29 -19.39 -1.57
C ASP A 1066 12.04 -20.25 -1.39
N ARG A 1067 11.17 -20.25 -2.42
CA ARG A 1067 9.97 -21.12 -2.54
C ARG A 1067 10.35 -22.62 -2.72
N ARG A 1068 11.14 -23.15 -1.78
CA ARG A 1068 11.76 -24.49 -1.80
C ARG A 1068 11.67 -25.17 -0.43
N LEU A 1069 11.38 -26.46 -0.46
CA LEU A 1069 11.35 -27.36 0.70
C LEU A 1069 12.64 -28.17 0.75
N TYR A 1070 13.25 -28.28 1.92
CA TYR A 1070 14.45 -29.07 2.15
C TYR A 1070 14.15 -30.23 3.10
N VAL A 1071 14.55 -31.45 2.72
CA VAL A 1071 14.12 -32.70 3.38
C VAL A 1071 15.31 -33.59 3.69
N GLY A 1072 15.59 -33.80 4.98
CA GLY A 1072 16.69 -34.65 5.47
C GLY A 1072 16.28 -36.13 5.52
N ASP A 1073 17.01 -36.97 4.79
CA ASP A 1073 16.84 -38.44 4.77
C ASP A 1073 17.98 -39.13 5.54
N VAL A 1074 17.63 -40.19 6.27
CA VAL A 1074 18.54 -40.95 7.14
C VAL A 1074 19.02 -42.26 6.51
N ARG A 1075 18.35 -42.79 5.48
CA ARG A 1075 18.65 -44.13 4.91
C ARG A 1075 18.83 -44.08 3.39
N ASN A 1076 20.09 -43.96 2.98
CA ASN A 1076 20.58 -43.90 1.58
C ASN A 1076 20.20 -42.64 0.79
N GLY A 1077 19.23 -41.85 1.25
CA GLY A 1077 19.12 -40.44 0.89
C GLY A 1077 20.10 -39.58 1.70
N GLY A 1078 20.35 -38.36 1.22
CA GLY A 1078 20.96 -37.28 2.00
C GLY A 1078 19.99 -36.12 2.13
N LEU A 1079 20.40 -34.92 1.73
CA LEU A 1079 19.50 -33.76 1.70
C LEU A 1079 18.84 -33.64 0.32
N GLY A 1080 17.52 -33.80 0.28
CA GLY A 1080 16.70 -33.48 -0.88
C GLY A 1080 16.25 -32.02 -0.86
N ARG A 1081 15.99 -31.46 -2.05
CA ARG A 1081 15.19 -30.25 -2.22
C ARG A 1081 14.04 -30.50 -3.18
N LEU A 1082 12.94 -29.81 -2.96
CA LEU A 1082 11.77 -29.75 -3.83
C LEU A 1082 11.40 -28.28 -4.00
N ALA A 1083 11.17 -27.79 -5.21
CA ALA A 1083 10.49 -26.51 -5.35
C ALA A 1083 9.02 -26.72 -4.96
N TYR A 1084 8.49 -25.85 -4.10
CA TYR A 1084 7.05 -25.66 -4.01
C TYR A 1084 6.71 -24.46 -4.88
N SER A 1085 6.12 -24.73 -6.05
CA SER A 1085 5.21 -23.73 -6.61
C SER A 1085 3.96 -23.70 -5.74
N SER A 1086 3.28 -22.57 -5.74
CA SER A 1086 1.82 -22.51 -5.60
C SER A 1086 1.15 -23.32 -6.73
N GLY A 1087 -0.19 -23.27 -6.87
CA GLY A 1087 -0.91 -24.01 -7.90
C GLY A 1087 -0.45 -23.72 -9.33
N SER A 1088 0.10 -22.53 -9.58
CA SER A 1088 0.57 -22.03 -10.88
C SER A 1088 1.82 -22.75 -11.40
N ARG A 1089 1.61 -23.93 -12.01
CA ARG A 1089 2.41 -24.42 -13.15
C ARG A 1089 1.54 -25.16 -14.16
N LYS A 1090 0.71 -24.40 -14.87
CA LYS A 1090 0.54 -24.55 -16.31
C LYS A 1090 0.65 -23.17 -16.95
#